data_AF-A0A6N0DQ93-F1
#
_entry.id   AF-A0A6N0DQ93-F1
#
_cell.length_a   1.000
_cell.length_b   1.000
_cell.length_c   1.000
_cell.angle_alpha   90.00
_cell.angle_beta   90.00
_cell.angle_gamma   90.00
#
_symmetry.space_group_name_H-M   'P 1'
#
loop_
_entity.id
_entity.type
_entity.pdbx_description
1 polymer ?
#
loop_
_entity_poly.entity_id
_entity_poly.type
_entity_poly.pdbx_seq_one_letter_code
_entity_poly.pdbx_strand_id
1 'polypeptide(L)'
;MKSSLKSELPGWWILLPVLGACLVAILAAHFVGYFAGLGAALLVGPLAAWAINRRLRMLAGAVAKVSGGDRYATIPEQPAGPLAELATAAMALQRAAIDADTRVVDQRRREAEARLHYAGRSFFTSQFRDTVDQVTRAFTAGSKEIGHTASDLAERNRYMHEQVQRASQDAATAGADVNALGVSAREILNNIRRSAGDIAESKAVSENAVVDITRADESVRSLAFAATRIGEVVDLIHTIARQTSLLALNASIEAVRSGEAGKGFAVVANDVKRLAKQTAQATDDISSQVRGIQDAVDQTASALQQVTSSVGRINDANTTLRHVLEEQTKELDEIAGHASGVAERIAGALPGIGAAVGHVDHAGEQVIGTARELIGHSEGLVSTVGRYFADLDSGAIKIGILHSLSGTMTASERPLQELLVMMIEQCNAAGGVLGRPVEAVITDPGSDPKRYAAQARELIEDDGVAAIFGCWTSASRKEVLPVVESRNNLLFYPSQYEGEEQSSNIFYTGATPQQQAIPAVDYLLAQGKKRFFLIGTDTVYPRTTNAILTHYLYSKGIKGDAIAEYYTPFDHRDWQDIVDWIKRFGAGGNTAIVSTVNGDANIYLFRELAAQGVTAAAIPAMTLSIGEAELPALADPSLAGHLAAWNYLNEIDAPENKRFVADWRQFSGTPNAVTDDPMEATWIGFHLWKAAVEKAGMTGTDAVRDALSGMAVRAPSGFDVVMDRENHHLHKPAFIGRITADARITPVWRSETLIDPMPWSPWLSLHEEERLRLAG
;
A
#
# COMPACT_ATOMS: atom_id res chain seq x y z
N MET A 1 10.98 40.41 -51.60
CA MET A 1 10.57 40.55 -53.02
C MET A 1 10.68 42.03 -53.43
N LYS A 2 11.86 42.45 -53.91
CA LYS A 2 12.12 43.59 -54.83
C LYS A 2 13.64 43.82 -54.92
N SER A 3 14.15 43.96 -56.15
CA SER A 3 15.52 44.34 -56.55
C SER A 3 16.60 43.25 -56.29
N SER A 4 17.31 42.67 -57.26
CA SER A 4 17.67 43.11 -58.61
C SER A 4 17.71 41.93 -59.60
N LEU A 5 16.77 41.91 -60.56
CA LEU A 5 16.99 41.24 -61.84
C LEU A 5 17.88 42.15 -62.70
N LYS A 6 19.19 41.94 -62.63
CA LYS A 6 20.14 42.29 -63.69
C LYS A 6 20.96 41.04 -63.99
N SER A 7 20.31 40.02 -64.52
CA SER A 7 20.96 38.90 -65.18
C SER A 7 21.20 39.29 -66.65
N GLU A 8 22.29 40.01 -66.90
CA GLU A 8 22.85 40.05 -68.25
C GLU A 8 23.48 38.69 -68.56
N LEU A 9 22.82 37.96 -69.46
CA LEU A 9 23.30 36.88 -70.32
C LEU A 9 24.18 35.78 -69.66
N PRO A 10 23.61 34.60 -69.36
CA PRO A 10 24.36 33.45 -68.85
C PRO A 10 25.16 32.81 -70.00
N GLY A 11 26.44 33.12 -70.11
CA GLY A 11 27.26 32.49 -71.13
C GLY A 11 28.69 32.96 -71.18
N TRP A 12 28.96 34.22 -70.83
CA TRP A 12 30.30 34.81 -70.91
C TRP A 12 31.37 34.07 -70.11
N TRP A 13 31.06 33.31 -69.06
CA TRP A 13 32.04 32.53 -68.29
C TRP A 13 32.37 31.15 -68.90
N ILE A 14 31.51 30.62 -69.77
CA ILE A 14 31.84 29.49 -70.66
C ILE A 14 32.49 30.06 -71.93
N LEU A 15 31.93 31.15 -72.45
CA LEU A 15 32.43 31.86 -73.62
C LEU A 15 33.81 32.46 -73.40
N LEU A 16 34.21 33.00 -72.26
CA LEU A 16 35.54 33.59 -72.06
C LEU A 16 36.69 32.57 -72.12
N PRO A 17 36.64 31.42 -71.42
CA PRO A 17 37.66 30.40 -71.57
C PRO A 17 37.57 29.70 -72.93
N VAL A 18 36.38 29.58 -73.54
CA VAL A 18 36.24 29.06 -74.91
C VAL A 18 36.81 30.06 -75.93
N LEU A 19 36.49 31.34 -75.83
CA LEU A 19 37.01 32.43 -76.67
C LEU A 19 38.49 32.64 -76.41
N GLY A 20 38.97 32.49 -75.18
CA GLY A 20 40.38 32.51 -74.81
C GLY A 20 41.13 31.31 -75.37
N ALA A 21 40.57 30.10 -75.29
CA ALA A 21 41.11 28.91 -75.94
C ALA A 21 41.12 29.06 -77.47
N CYS A 22 40.05 29.62 -78.04
CA CYS A 22 39.97 29.96 -79.46
C CYS A 22 41.00 31.03 -79.82
N LEU A 23 41.20 32.07 -79.02
CA LEU A 23 42.17 33.14 -79.25
C LEU A 23 43.61 32.60 -79.16
N VAL A 24 43.92 31.77 -78.17
CA VAL A 24 45.21 31.09 -78.02
C VAL A 24 45.45 30.13 -79.19
N ALA A 25 44.43 29.39 -79.62
CA ALA A 25 44.50 28.53 -80.79
C ALA A 25 44.69 29.34 -82.09
N ILE A 26 44.01 30.48 -82.24
CA ILE A 26 44.16 31.39 -83.39
C ILE A 26 45.55 32.01 -83.40
N LEU A 27 46.04 32.50 -82.26
CA LEU A 27 47.39 33.09 -82.12
C LEU A 27 48.48 32.04 -82.36
N ALA A 28 48.35 30.83 -81.80
CA ALA A 28 49.26 29.72 -82.06
C ALA A 28 49.22 29.26 -83.52
N ALA A 29 48.03 29.24 -84.15
CA ALA A 29 47.89 28.98 -85.58
C ALA A 29 48.58 30.06 -86.44
N HIS A 30 48.51 31.32 -86.02
CA HIS A 30 49.03 32.47 -86.78
C HIS A 30 50.55 32.64 -86.65
N PHE A 31 51.12 32.42 -85.47
CA PHE A 31 52.56 32.64 -85.22
C PHE A 31 53.42 31.37 -85.27
N VAL A 32 52.85 30.19 -85.02
CA VAL A 32 53.59 28.92 -84.90
C VAL A 32 53.18 27.89 -85.97
N GLY A 33 51.99 28.07 -86.56
CA GLY A 33 51.48 27.26 -87.67
C GLY A 33 50.21 26.48 -87.31
N TYR A 34 49.43 26.12 -88.33
CA TYR A 34 48.06 25.58 -88.19
C TYR A 34 47.95 24.37 -87.24
N PHE A 35 48.94 23.47 -87.25
CA PHE A 35 48.97 22.29 -86.37
C PHE A 35 49.18 22.66 -84.89
N ALA A 36 49.92 23.73 -84.58
CA ALA A 36 50.14 24.20 -83.21
C ALA A 36 48.86 24.84 -82.63
N GLY A 37 48.10 25.57 -83.46
CA GLY A 37 46.79 26.09 -83.07
C GLY A 37 45.76 25.00 -82.78
N LEU A 38 45.73 23.95 -83.61
CA LEU A 38 44.85 22.79 -83.39
C LEU A 38 45.21 22.04 -82.10
N GLY A 39 46.52 21.85 -81.83
CA GLY A 39 47.01 21.25 -80.59
C GLY A 39 46.65 22.07 -79.34
N ALA A 40 46.76 23.40 -79.40
CA ALA A 40 46.37 24.27 -78.29
C ALA A 40 44.86 24.22 -78.00
N ALA A 41 44.01 24.21 -79.04
CA ALA A 41 42.57 24.07 -78.87
C ALA A 41 42.17 22.72 -78.25
N LEU A 42 42.82 21.63 -78.69
CA LEU A 42 42.62 20.27 -78.19
C LEU A 42 43.11 20.08 -76.74
N LEU A 43 44.00 20.94 -76.23
CA LEU A 43 44.46 20.90 -74.85
C LEU A 43 43.66 21.82 -73.94
N VAL A 44 43.47 23.09 -74.33
CA VAL A 44 42.88 24.11 -73.44
C VAL A 44 41.38 23.90 -73.22
N GLY A 45 40.62 23.50 -74.25
CA GLY A 45 39.18 23.24 -74.13
C GLY A 45 38.87 22.10 -73.14
N PRO A 46 39.47 20.92 -73.30
CA PRO A 46 39.31 19.81 -72.35
C PRO A 46 39.84 20.12 -70.95
N LEU A 47 40.94 20.86 -70.79
CA LEU A 47 41.43 21.29 -69.47
C LEU A 47 40.44 22.22 -68.75
N ALA A 48 39.87 23.20 -69.45
CA ALA A 48 38.88 24.10 -68.89
C ALA A 48 37.59 23.35 -68.52
N ALA A 49 37.10 22.47 -69.40
CA ALA A 49 35.95 21.62 -69.13
C ALA A 49 36.21 20.66 -67.95
N TRP A 50 37.42 20.09 -67.87
CA TRP A 50 37.84 19.25 -66.76
C TRP A 50 37.89 20.02 -65.44
N ALA A 51 38.44 21.23 -65.42
CA ALA A 51 38.53 22.06 -64.22
C ALA A 51 37.14 22.47 -63.69
N ILE A 52 36.23 22.87 -64.58
CA ILE A 52 34.84 23.21 -64.23
C ILE A 52 34.10 21.95 -63.75
N ASN A 53 34.20 20.85 -64.49
CA ASN A 53 33.55 19.59 -64.12
C ASN A 53 34.08 19.03 -62.78
N ARG A 54 35.37 19.21 -62.48
CA ARG A 54 35.95 18.85 -61.19
C ARG A 54 35.31 19.67 -60.07
N ARG A 55 35.19 21.00 -60.22
CA ARG A 55 34.57 21.87 -59.21
C ARG A 55 33.09 21.62 -59.02
N LEU A 56 32.36 21.39 -60.11
CA LEU A 56 30.95 20.99 -60.05
C LEU A 56 30.77 19.66 -59.32
N ARG A 57 31.62 18.66 -59.58
CA ARG A 57 31.59 17.39 -58.85
C ARG A 57 31.88 17.56 -57.35
N MET A 58 32.79 18.46 -56.97
CA MET A 58 33.04 18.77 -55.56
C MET A 58 31.82 19.41 -54.89
N LEU A 59 31.19 20.41 -55.51
CA LEU A 59 29.97 21.04 -54.98
C LEU A 59 28.79 20.05 -54.92
N ALA A 60 28.58 19.27 -55.97
CA ALA A 60 27.54 18.23 -55.99
C ALA A 60 27.77 17.18 -54.90
N GLY A 61 29.02 16.78 -54.67
CA GLY A 61 29.40 15.89 -53.58
C GLY A 61 29.14 16.51 -52.20
N ALA A 62 29.45 17.78 -52.00
CA ALA A 62 29.15 18.48 -50.74
C ALA A 62 27.64 18.56 -50.47
N VAL A 63 26.83 18.91 -51.47
CA VAL A 63 25.36 18.91 -51.36
C VAL A 63 24.82 17.50 -51.09
N ALA A 64 25.35 16.48 -51.76
CA ALA A 64 24.97 15.08 -51.52
C ALA A 64 25.24 14.68 -50.06
N LYS A 65 26.41 15.05 -49.50
CA LYS A 65 26.73 14.83 -48.08
C LYS A 65 25.75 15.53 -47.14
N VAL A 66 25.46 16.82 -47.37
CA VAL A 66 24.48 17.58 -46.57
C VAL A 66 23.11 16.91 -46.62
N SER A 67 22.63 16.53 -47.81
CA SER A 67 21.35 15.83 -47.98
C SER A 67 21.34 14.45 -47.32
N GLY A 68 22.50 13.80 -47.23
CA GLY A 68 22.70 12.51 -46.59
C GLY A 68 22.85 12.55 -45.07
N GLY A 69 22.75 13.73 -44.43
CA GLY A 69 22.84 13.86 -42.97
C GLY A 69 24.07 14.58 -42.46
N ASP A 70 25.12 14.76 -43.28
CA ASP A 70 26.38 15.37 -42.85
C ASP A 70 26.26 16.90 -42.79
N ARG A 71 25.85 17.41 -41.63
CA ARG A 71 25.77 18.86 -41.36
C ARG A 71 27.13 19.53 -41.31
N TYR A 72 28.22 18.77 -41.22
CA TYR A 72 29.59 19.27 -41.17
C TYR A 72 30.30 19.18 -42.52
N ALA A 73 29.61 18.86 -43.61
CA ALA A 73 30.22 18.82 -44.93
C ALA A 73 30.83 20.19 -45.29
N THR A 74 32.13 20.20 -45.63
CA THR A 74 32.83 21.41 -46.09
C THR A 74 32.37 21.76 -47.50
N ILE A 75 31.84 22.96 -47.66
CA ILE A 75 31.45 23.50 -48.96
C ILE A 75 32.61 24.38 -49.46
N PRO A 76 33.32 23.98 -50.53
CA PRO A 76 34.52 24.69 -50.96
C PRO A 76 34.18 26.08 -51.50
N GLU A 77 34.94 27.08 -51.07
CA GLU A 77 34.84 28.44 -51.62
C GLU A 77 35.08 28.45 -53.13
N GLN A 78 34.35 29.30 -53.84
CA GLN A 78 34.44 29.42 -55.28
C GLN A 78 34.73 30.87 -55.69
N PRO A 79 35.49 31.10 -56.78
CA PRO A 79 35.64 32.42 -57.36
C PRO A 79 34.29 32.99 -57.77
N ALA A 80 34.20 34.32 -57.79
CA ALA A 80 33.00 35.05 -58.19
C ALA A 80 32.43 34.52 -59.52
N GLY A 81 31.11 34.28 -59.55
CA GLY A 81 30.38 33.73 -60.69
C GLY A 81 29.39 32.64 -60.28
N PRO A 82 28.85 31.88 -61.25
CA PRO A 82 27.77 30.90 -61.00
C PRO A 82 28.15 29.78 -60.03
N LEU A 83 29.42 29.37 -59.97
CA LEU A 83 29.89 28.38 -59.00
C LEU A 83 29.85 28.92 -57.57
N ALA A 84 30.11 30.21 -57.36
CA ALA A 84 29.94 30.85 -56.05
C ALA A 84 28.46 30.99 -55.66
N GLU A 85 27.57 31.24 -56.62
CA GLU A 85 26.12 31.22 -56.39
C GLU A 85 25.64 29.82 -55.97
N LEU A 86 26.12 28.76 -56.63
CA LEU A 86 25.82 27.37 -56.26
C LEU A 86 26.40 27.00 -54.88
N ALA A 87 27.62 27.41 -54.56
CA ALA A 87 28.21 27.22 -53.24
C ALA A 87 27.38 27.94 -52.15
N THR A 88 26.94 29.17 -52.43
CA THR A 88 26.06 29.94 -51.54
C THR A 88 24.71 29.25 -51.34
N ALA A 89 24.11 28.72 -52.41
CA ALA A 89 22.86 27.95 -52.33
C ALA A 89 23.04 26.65 -51.53
N ALA A 90 24.16 25.95 -51.71
CA ALA A 90 24.50 24.77 -50.92
C ALA A 90 24.65 25.11 -49.42
N MET A 91 25.30 26.23 -49.08
CA MET A 91 25.40 26.71 -47.70
C MET A 91 24.03 27.09 -47.12
N ALA A 92 23.16 27.70 -47.93
CA ALA A 92 21.79 28.01 -47.51
C ALA A 92 20.97 26.72 -47.24
N LEU A 93 21.14 25.68 -48.07
CA LEU A 93 20.52 24.36 -47.83
C LEU A 93 21.05 23.70 -46.56
N GLN A 94 22.37 23.75 -46.32
CA GLN A 94 22.97 23.25 -45.08
C GLN A 94 22.41 23.95 -43.85
N ARG A 95 22.32 25.29 -43.88
CA ARG A 95 21.71 26.08 -42.79
C ARG A 95 20.23 25.73 -42.59
N ALA A 96 19.45 25.63 -43.67
CA ALA A 96 18.05 25.24 -43.59
C ALA A 96 17.85 23.83 -42.99
N ALA A 97 18.77 22.90 -43.26
CA ALA A 97 18.77 21.57 -42.66
C ALA A 97 19.09 21.62 -41.15
N ILE A 98 20.08 22.42 -40.73
CA ILE A 98 20.41 22.64 -39.31
C ILE A 98 19.24 23.30 -38.58
N ASP A 99 18.59 24.30 -39.19
CA ASP A 99 17.40 24.96 -38.63
C ASP A 99 16.22 23.99 -38.51
N ALA A 100 16.05 23.08 -39.47
CA ALA A 100 15.03 22.04 -39.41
C ALA A 100 15.30 21.05 -38.27
N ASP A 101 16.55 20.60 -38.11
CA ASP A 101 16.95 19.73 -36.99
C ASP A 101 16.69 20.45 -35.65
N THR A 102 17.01 21.74 -35.55
CA THR A 102 16.76 22.57 -34.36
C THR A 102 15.26 22.61 -34.00
N ARG A 103 14.36 22.76 -34.98
CA ARG A 103 12.91 22.74 -34.74
C ARG A 103 12.42 21.37 -34.25
N VAL A 104 12.97 20.29 -34.79
CA VAL A 104 12.64 18.92 -34.33
C VAL A 104 13.08 18.74 -32.88
N VAL A 105 14.27 19.23 -32.52
CA VAL A 105 14.76 19.17 -31.15
C VAL A 105 13.91 20.01 -30.21
N ASP A 106 13.52 21.24 -30.58
CA ASP A 106 12.63 22.07 -29.75
C ASP A 106 11.24 21.44 -29.57
N GLN A 107 10.70 20.78 -30.61
CA GLN A 107 9.47 20.02 -30.48
C GLN A 107 9.64 18.86 -29.47
N ARG A 108 10.71 18.06 -29.58
CA ARG A 108 11.00 16.96 -28.66
C ARG A 108 11.20 17.44 -27.22
N ARG A 109 11.86 18.59 -27.04
CA ARG A 109 12.02 19.26 -25.75
C ARG A 109 10.65 19.53 -25.11
N ARG A 110 9.75 20.20 -25.83
CA ARG A 110 8.39 20.51 -25.33
C ARG A 110 7.58 19.25 -25.06
N GLU A 111 7.70 18.23 -25.90
CA GLU A 111 7.05 16.93 -25.70
C GLU A 111 7.58 16.24 -24.43
N ALA A 112 8.90 16.30 -24.18
CA ALA A 112 9.50 15.76 -22.97
C ALA A 112 9.04 16.50 -21.71
N GLU A 113 9.04 17.84 -21.71
CA GLU A 113 8.50 18.65 -20.60
C GLU A 113 7.02 18.34 -20.34
N ALA A 114 6.19 18.34 -21.39
CA ALA A 114 4.77 18.06 -21.26
C ALA A 114 4.51 16.63 -20.74
N ARG A 115 5.31 15.66 -21.19
CA ARG A 115 5.26 14.27 -20.72
C ARG A 115 5.63 14.16 -19.24
N LEU A 116 6.73 14.80 -18.81
CA LEU A 116 7.16 14.82 -17.42
C LEU A 116 6.13 15.52 -16.52
N HIS A 117 5.60 16.66 -16.96
CA HIS A 117 4.58 17.39 -16.22
C HIS A 117 3.26 16.59 -16.12
N TYR A 118 2.84 15.94 -17.20
CA TYR A 118 1.68 15.04 -17.18
C TYR A 118 1.91 13.84 -16.25
N ALA A 119 3.10 13.24 -16.28
CA ALA A 119 3.47 12.15 -15.37
C ALA A 119 3.46 12.59 -13.91
N GLY A 120 3.94 13.80 -13.60
CA GLY A 120 3.88 14.39 -12.26
C GLY A 120 2.44 14.58 -11.76
N ARG A 121 1.53 15.05 -12.62
CA ARG A 121 0.09 15.10 -12.28
C ARG A 121 -0.51 13.71 -12.07
N SER A 122 -0.16 12.77 -12.94
CA SER A 122 -0.63 11.38 -12.85
C SER A 122 -0.19 10.74 -11.53
N PHE A 123 1.05 10.99 -11.10
CA PHE A 123 1.63 10.49 -9.85
C PHE A 123 0.76 10.78 -8.62
N PHE A 124 0.35 12.03 -8.42
CA PHE A 124 -0.53 12.39 -7.31
C PHE A 124 -1.91 11.75 -7.45
N THR A 125 -2.47 11.76 -8.66
CA THR A 125 -3.82 11.21 -8.87
C THR A 125 -3.90 9.69 -8.69
N SER A 126 -2.85 8.93 -9.02
CA SER A 126 -2.81 7.48 -8.82
C SER A 126 -2.72 7.14 -7.34
N GLN A 127 -1.82 7.78 -6.59
CA GLN A 127 -1.66 7.53 -5.15
C GLN A 127 -2.95 7.86 -4.38
N PHE A 128 -3.60 8.98 -4.75
CA PHE A 128 -4.89 9.35 -4.20
C PHE A 128 -5.97 8.31 -4.52
N ARG A 129 -6.08 7.90 -5.79
CA ARG A 129 -7.06 6.90 -6.22
C ARG A 129 -6.88 5.58 -5.48
N ASP A 130 -5.66 5.06 -5.40
CA ASP A 130 -5.37 3.78 -4.74
C ASP A 130 -5.77 3.81 -3.26
N THR A 131 -5.48 4.92 -2.58
CA THR A 131 -5.83 5.07 -1.16
C THR A 131 -7.36 5.22 -0.96
N VAL A 132 -8.03 6.02 -1.80
CA VAL A 132 -9.50 6.16 -1.77
C VAL A 132 -10.19 4.83 -2.06
N ASP A 133 -9.69 4.06 -3.03
CA ASP A 133 -10.21 2.72 -3.35
C ASP A 133 -10.05 1.77 -2.17
N GLN A 134 -8.90 1.78 -1.49
CA GLN A 134 -8.66 0.95 -0.31
C GLN A 134 -9.64 1.28 0.81
N VAL A 135 -9.82 2.58 1.12
CA VAL A 135 -10.78 3.02 2.14
C VAL A 135 -12.22 2.68 1.74
N THR A 136 -12.59 2.90 0.48
CA THR A 136 -13.96 2.61 0.00
C THR A 136 -14.30 1.13 0.13
N ARG A 137 -13.34 0.24 -0.19
CA ARG A 137 -13.50 -1.20 0.00
C ARG A 137 -13.64 -1.57 1.48
N ALA A 138 -12.80 -1.01 2.34
CA ALA A 138 -12.86 -1.24 3.78
C ALA A 138 -14.20 -0.75 4.37
N PHE A 139 -14.67 0.43 3.94
CA PHE A 139 -15.93 1.00 4.39
C PHE A 139 -17.15 0.18 3.93
N THR A 140 -17.13 -0.27 2.67
CA THR A 140 -18.18 -1.14 2.11
C THR A 140 -18.25 -2.47 2.85
N ALA A 141 -17.10 -3.10 3.11
CA ALA A 141 -17.01 -4.35 3.85
C ALA A 141 -17.50 -4.18 5.30
N GLY A 142 -17.00 -3.16 6.01
CA GLY A 142 -17.40 -2.88 7.40
C GLY A 142 -18.89 -2.53 7.54
N SER A 143 -19.44 -1.74 6.61
CA SER A 143 -20.87 -1.40 6.61
C SER A 143 -21.76 -2.62 6.39
N LYS A 144 -21.35 -3.54 5.51
CA LYS A 144 -22.08 -4.79 5.26
C LYS A 144 -22.06 -5.69 6.49
N GLU A 145 -20.92 -5.80 7.16
CA GLU A 145 -20.77 -6.58 8.39
C GLU A 145 -21.67 -6.02 9.51
N ILE A 146 -21.61 -4.70 9.76
CA ILE A 146 -22.49 -4.02 10.74
C ILE A 146 -23.96 -4.28 10.40
N GLY A 147 -24.36 -4.16 9.13
CA GLY A 147 -25.73 -4.40 8.69
C GLY A 147 -26.20 -5.84 8.97
N HIS A 148 -25.35 -6.83 8.71
CA HIS A 148 -25.64 -8.24 8.99
C HIS A 148 -25.77 -8.47 10.51
N THR A 149 -24.78 -8.06 11.31
CA THR A 149 -24.78 -8.25 12.77
C THR A 149 -25.93 -7.51 13.44
N ALA A 150 -26.30 -6.32 12.98
CA ALA A 150 -27.43 -5.56 13.50
C ALA A 150 -28.78 -6.24 13.23
N SER A 151 -28.94 -6.85 12.04
CA SER A 151 -30.13 -7.64 11.71
C SER A 151 -30.23 -8.88 12.61
N ASP A 152 -29.14 -9.61 12.76
CA ASP A 152 -29.04 -10.77 13.66
C ASP A 152 -29.35 -10.39 15.12
N LEU A 153 -28.84 -9.24 15.58
CA LEU A 153 -29.10 -8.71 16.91
C LEU A 153 -30.59 -8.38 17.09
N ALA A 154 -31.22 -7.75 16.09
CA ALA A 154 -32.64 -7.42 16.14
C ALA A 154 -33.53 -8.66 16.20
N GLU A 155 -33.19 -9.72 15.45
CA GLU A 155 -33.91 -11.00 15.48
C GLU A 155 -33.75 -11.71 16.83
N ARG A 156 -32.52 -11.78 17.36
CA ARG A 156 -32.24 -12.36 18.68
C ARG A 156 -32.91 -11.60 19.82
N ASN A 157 -32.93 -10.28 19.75
CA ASN A 157 -33.60 -9.45 20.76
C ASN A 157 -35.12 -9.68 20.74
N ARG A 158 -35.72 -9.86 19.57
CA ARG A 158 -37.13 -10.25 19.44
C ARG A 158 -37.39 -11.62 20.07
N TYR A 159 -36.54 -12.61 19.79
CA TYR A 159 -36.63 -13.94 20.41
C TYR A 159 -36.49 -13.88 21.94
N MET A 160 -35.54 -13.09 22.46
CA MET A 160 -35.37 -12.87 23.88
C MET A 160 -36.61 -12.23 24.50
N HIS A 161 -37.20 -11.22 23.86
CA HIS A 161 -38.42 -10.58 24.33
C HIS A 161 -39.57 -11.58 24.44
N GLU A 162 -39.76 -12.45 23.44
CA GLU A 162 -40.77 -13.50 23.51
C GLU A 162 -40.54 -14.49 24.65
N GLN A 163 -39.28 -14.90 24.87
CA GLN A 163 -38.94 -15.83 25.96
C GLN A 163 -39.17 -15.20 27.35
N VAL A 164 -38.81 -13.93 27.52
CA VAL A 164 -39.05 -13.20 28.77
C VAL A 164 -40.55 -13.05 29.03
N GLN A 165 -41.35 -12.76 28.01
CA GLN A 165 -42.82 -12.68 28.14
C GLN A 165 -43.43 -14.03 28.54
N ARG A 166 -43.01 -15.14 27.90
CA ARG A 166 -43.46 -16.49 28.27
C ARG A 166 -43.10 -16.82 29.72
N ALA A 167 -41.84 -16.60 30.10
CA ALA A 167 -41.39 -16.86 31.47
C ALA A 167 -42.15 -16.01 32.51
N SER A 168 -42.43 -14.73 32.19
CA SER A 168 -43.24 -13.86 33.06
C SER A 168 -44.68 -14.37 33.19
N GLN A 169 -45.27 -14.88 32.12
CA GLN A 169 -46.63 -15.41 32.14
C GLN A 169 -46.71 -16.76 32.87
N ASP A 170 -45.72 -17.63 32.68
CA ASP A 170 -45.58 -18.88 33.43
C ASP A 170 -45.38 -18.61 34.92
N ALA A 171 -44.55 -17.63 35.28
CA ALA A 171 -44.34 -17.22 36.67
C ALA A 171 -45.61 -16.62 37.31
N ALA A 172 -46.37 -15.79 36.58
CA ALA A 172 -47.63 -15.23 37.07
C ALA A 172 -48.69 -16.33 37.32
N THR A 173 -48.81 -17.29 36.39
CA THR A 173 -49.73 -18.43 36.52
C THR A 173 -49.33 -19.33 37.69
N ALA A 174 -48.05 -19.67 37.78
CA ALA A 174 -47.49 -20.44 38.89
C ALA A 174 -47.68 -19.77 40.25
N GLY A 175 -47.51 -18.45 40.34
CA GLY A 175 -47.76 -17.69 41.56
C GLY A 175 -49.23 -17.75 42.00
N ALA A 176 -50.16 -17.71 41.05
CA ALA A 176 -51.59 -17.87 41.32
C ALA A 176 -51.91 -19.29 41.81
N ASP A 177 -51.37 -20.32 41.17
CA ASP A 177 -51.58 -21.73 41.54
C ASP A 177 -51.06 -22.02 42.95
N VAL A 178 -49.83 -21.60 43.27
CA VAL A 178 -49.23 -21.80 44.61
C VAL A 178 -50.03 -21.06 45.68
N ASN A 179 -50.50 -19.85 45.40
CA ASN A 179 -51.34 -19.11 46.35
C ASN A 179 -52.69 -19.81 46.59
N ALA A 180 -53.34 -20.30 45.52
CA ALA A 180 -54.60 -21.05 45.60
C ALA A 180 -54.42 -22.35 46.39
N LEU A 181 -53.37 -23.13 46.11
CA LEU A 181 -53.01 -24.33 46.86
C LEU A 181 -52.79 -24.02 48.34
N GLY A 182 -52.07 -22.95 48.64
CA GLY A 182 -51.80 -22.54 50.02
C GLY A 182 -53.06 -22.16 50.81
N VAL A 183 -54.08 -21.61 50.16
CA VAL A 183 -55.39 -21.34 50.80
C VAL A 183 -56.16 -22.64 51.03
N SER A 184 -56.29 -23.49 50.00
CA SER A 184 -56.98 -24.77 50.09
C SER A 184 -56.36 -25.71 51.14
N ALA A 185 -55.03 -25.80 51.20
CA ALA A 185 -54.33 -26.64 52.17
C ALA A 185 -54.58 -26.17 53.62
N ARG A 186 -54.62 -24.85 53.87
CA ARG A 186 -54.94 -24.28 55.19
C ARG A 186 -56.38 -24.60 55.60
N GLU A 187 -57.32 -24.57 54.67
CA GLU A 187 -58.72 -24.90 54.93
C GLU A 187 -58.91 -26.40 55.25
N ILE A 188 -58.29 -27.29 54.47
CA ILE A 188 -58.33 -28.75 54.70
C ILE A 188 -57.71 -29.09 56.06
N LEU A 189 -56.53 -28.52 56.41
CA LEU A 189 -55.90 -28.76 57.71
C LEU A 189 -56.79 -28.36 58.90
N ASN A 190 -57.52 -27.25 58.77
CA ASN A 190 -58.47 -26.83 59.81
C ASN A 190 -59.66 -27.80 59.92
N ASN A 191 -60.16 -28.32 58.79
CA ASN A 191 -61.25 -29.30 58.79
C ASN A 191 -60.80 -30.65 59.37
N ILE A 192 -59.59 -31.15 59.03
CA ILE A 192 -59.02 -32.38 59.62
C ILE A 192 -58.92 -32.24 61.14
N ARG A 193 -58.39 -31.12 61.66
CA ARG A 193 -58.27 -30.88 63.11
C ARG A 193 -59.62 -30.89 63.82
N ARG A 194 -60.65 -30.30 63.21
CA ARG A 194 -62.02 -30.29 63.76
C ARG A 194 -62.61 -31.70 63.79
N SER A 195 -62.60 -32.39 62.65
CA SER A 195 -63.14 -33.75 62.53
C SER A 195 -62.44 -34.76 63.44
N ALA A 196 -61.13 -34.62 63.65
CA ALA A 196 -60.39 -35.45 64.60
C ALA A 196 -60.86 -35.25 66.05
N GLY A 197 -61.22 -34.01 66.42
CA GLY A 197 -61.84 -33.70 67.70
C GLY A 197 -63.22 -34.33 67.86
N ASP A 198 -64.09 -34.15 66.85
CA ASP A 198 -65.45 -34.69 66.84
C ASP A 198 -65.48 -36.23 66.91
N ILE A 199 -64.54 -36.92 66.23
CA ILE A 199 -64.41 -38.39 66.29
C ILE A 199 -63.97 -38.85 67.69
N ALA A 200 -63.04 -38.13 68.34
CA ALA A 200 -62.60 -38.47 69.68
C ALA A 200 -63.74 -38.34 70.71
N GLU A 201 -64.56 -37.29 70.60
CA GLU A 201 -65.75 -37.10 71.42
C GLU A 201 -66.82 -38.18 71.15
N SER A 202 -67.12 -38.47 69.88
CA SER A 202 -68.07 -39.52 69.47
C SER A 202 -67.69 -40.90 70.00
N LYS A 203 -66.40 -41.22 70.03
CA LYS A 203 -65.88 -42.47 70.62
C LYS A 203 -66.14 -42.54 72.12
N ALA A 204 -65.84 -41.47 72.86
CA ALA A 204 -66.07 -41.41 74.31
C ALA A 204 -67.57 -41.56 74.66
N VAL A 205 -68.45 -40.92 73.90
CA VAL A 205 -69.92 -41.06 74.07
C VAL A 205 -70.39 -42.49 73.79
N SER A 206 -69.87 -43.12 72.74
CA SER A 206 -70.21 -44.49 72.36
C SER A 206 -69.76 -45.50 73.43
N GLU A 207 -68.57 -45.35 73.99
CA GLU A 207 -68.06 -46.20 75.09
C GLU A 207 -68.96 -46.10 76.34
N ASN A 208 -69.40 -44.89 76.70
CA ASN A 208 -70.35 -44.70 77.80
C ASN A 208 -71.71 -45.35 77.52
N ALA A 209 -72.22 -45.25 76.29
CA ALA A 209 -73.48 -45.85 75.89
C ALA A 209 -73.47 -47.39 76.03
N VAL A 210 -72.36 -48.06 75.71
CA VAL A 210 -72.21 -49.53 75.91
C VAL A 210 -72.36 -49.90 77.39
N VAL A 211 -71.78 -49.12 78.29
CA VAL A 211 -71.90 -49.34 79.75
C VAL A 211 -73.35 -49.22 80.20
N ASP A 212 -74.07 -48.19 79.76
CA ASP A 212 -75.46 -47.97 80.12
C ASP A 212 -76.40 -49.04 79.55
N ILE A 213 -76.17 -49.49 78.31
CA ILE A 213 -76.94 -50.58 77.68
C ILE A 213 -76.74 -51.89 78.43
N THR A 214 -75.51 -52.18 78.87
CA THR A 214 -75.21 -53.40 79.66
C THR A 214 -75.99 -53.41 80.97
N ARG A 215 -76.06 -52.26 81.66
CA ARG A 215 -76.84 -52.10 82.90
C ARG A 215 -78.36 -52.26 82.66
N ALA A 216 -78.85 -51.77 81.53
CA ALA A 216 -80.25 -51.95 81.13
C ALA A 216 -80.58 -53.42 80.82
N ASP A 217 -79.70 -54.15 80.13
CA ASP A 217 -79.87 -55.58 79.81
C ASP A 217 -79.96 -56.43 81.09
N GLU A 218 -79.10 -56.17 82.08
CA GLU A 218 -79.16 -56.84 83.40
C GLU A 218 -80.50 -56.60 84.11
N SER A 219 -80.99 -55.37 84.08
CA SER A 219 -82.27 -54.99 84.70
C SER A 219 -83.45 -55.70 84.03
N VAL A 220 -83.46 -55.76 82.69
CA VAL A 220 -84.49 -56.44 81.89
C VAL A 220 -84.48 -57.95 82.15
N ARG A 221 -83.31 -58.59 82.24
CA ARG A 221 -83.19 -60.01 82.61
C ARG A 221 -83.73 -60.30 84.02
N SER A 222 -83.45 -59.42 84.98
CA SER A 222 -84.00 -59.54 86.33
C SER A 222 -85.53 -59.45 86.33
N LEU A 223 -86.11 -58.56 85.50
CA LEU A 223 -87.55 -58.44 85.30
C LEU A 223 -88.15 -59.69 84.64
N ALA A 224 -87.48 -60.26 83.63
CA ALA A 224 -87.89 -61.52 82.98
C ALA A 224 -88.03 -62.65 84.01
N PHE A 225 -87.02 -62.78 84.88
CA PHE A 225 -87.00 -63.78 85.93
C PHE A 225 -88.13 -63.58 86.96
N ALA A 226 -88.38 -62.33 87.37
CA ALA A 226 -89.46 -62.01 88.30
C ALA A 226 -90.85 -62.30 87.71
N ALA A 227 -91.09 -61.94 86.44
CA ALA A 227 -92.36 -62.17 85.76
C ALA A 227 -92.69 -63.67 85.64
N THR A 228 -91.71 -64.51 85.26
CA THR A 228 -91.88 -65.97 85.20
C THR A 228 -92.28 -66.55 86.55
N ARG A 229 -91.64 -66.10 87.63
CA ARG A 229 -91.92 -66.58 88.98
C ARG A 229 -93.29 -66.15 89.50
N ILE A 230 -93.78 -64.97 89.11
CA ILE A 230 -95.16 -64.54 89.39
C ILE A 230 -96.14 -65.45 88.64
N GLY A 231 -95.87 -65.79 87.37
CA GLY A 231 -96.68 -66.71 86.58
C GLY A 231 -96.87 -68.08 87.28
N GLU A 232 -95.79 -68.68 87.77
CA GLU A 232 -95.84 -69.95 88.52
C GLU A 232 -96.72 -69.86 89.78
N VAL A 233 -96.65 -68.74 90.53
CA VAL A 233 -97.47 -68.52 91.73
C VAL A 233 -98.95 -68.35 91.37
N VAL A 234 -99.26 -67.64 90.30
CA VAL A 234 -100.63 -67.40 89.84
C VAL A 234 -101.29 -68.70 89.39
N ASP A 235 -100.58 -69.56 88.66
CA ASP A 235 -101.07 -70.89 88.25
C ASP A 235 -101.37 -71.79 89.46
N LEU A 236 -100.55 -71.71 90.52
CA LEU A 236 -100.79 -72.42 91.77
C LEU A 236 -102.07 -71.90 92.46
N ILE A 237 -102.25 -70.58 92.56
CA ILE A 237 -103.44 -69.98 93.17
C ILE A 237 -104.70 -70.34 92.37
N HIS A 238 -104.63 -70.28 91.03
CA HIS A 238 -105.72 -70.69 90.16
C HIS A 238 -106.14 -72.15 90.41
N THR A 239 -105.16 -73.04 90.58
CA THR A 239 -105.39 -74.46 90.90
C THR A 239 -106.05 -74.63 92.27
N ILE A 240 -105.57 -73.92 93.30
CA ILE A 240 -106.14 -73.94 94.65
C ILE A 240 -107.59 -73.44 94.62
N ALA A 241 -107.85 -72.29 94.01
CA ALA A 241 -109.20 -71.72 93.88
C ALA A 241 -110.18 -72.71 93.24
N ARG A 242 -109.75 -73.43 92.19
CA ARG A 242 -110.57 -74.45 91.54
C ARG A 242 -110.88 -75.63 92.46
N GLN A 243 -109.91 -76.10 93.24
CA GLN A 243 -110.12 -77.14 94.25
C GLN A 243 -111.04 -76.67 95.39
N THR A 244 -110.86 -75.45 95.89
CA THR A 244 -111.68 -74.88 96.96
C THR A 244 -113.14 -74.73 96.54
N SER A 245 -113.41 -74.33 95.29
CA SER A 245 -114.77 -74.29 94.71
C SER A 245 -115.45 -75.67 94.70
N LEU A 246 -114.70 -76.72 94.40
CA LEU A 246 -115.19 -78.12 94.41
C LEU A 246 -115.49 -78.63 95.83
N LEU A 247 -114.61 -78.36 96.78
CA LEU A 247 -114.84 -78.70 98.20
C LEU A 247 -116.06 -77.97 98.76
N ALA A 248 -116.19 -76.68 98.45
CA ALA A 248 -117.33 -75.87 98.85
C ALA A 248 -118.65 -76.36 98.23
N LEU A 249 -118.63 -76.87 96.99
CA LEU A 249 -119.78 -77.49 96.37
C LEU A 249 -120.22 -78.78 97.10
N ASN A 250 -119.27 -79.64 97.43
CA ASN A 250 -119.55 -80.86 98.20
C ASN A 250 -120.14 -80.52 99.58
N ALA A 251 -119.62 -79.49 100.24
CA ALA A 251 -120.15 -78.99 101.51
C ALA A 251 -121.58 -78.41 101.38
N SER A 252 -121.87 -77.66 100.31
CA SER A 252 -123.23 -77.14 100.03
C SER A 252 -124.24 -78.26 99.80
N ILE A 253 -123.83 -79.35 99.14
CA ILE A 253 -124.70 -80.52 98.91
C ILE A 253 -125.06 -81.19 100.25
N GLU A 254 -124.08 -81.39 101.14
CA GLU A 254 -124.30 -82.08 102.42
C GLU A 254 -125.12 -81.23 103.42
N ALA A 255 -125.00 -79.90 103.34
CA ALA A 255 -125.78 -78.98 104.16
C ALA A 255 -127.29 -79.03 103.83
N VAL A 256 -127.67 -79.19 102.55
CA VAL A 256 -129.07 -79.31 102.10
C VAL A 256 -129.71 -80.61 102.59
N ARG A 257 -128.92 -81.68 102.70
CA ARG A 257 -129.39 -83.00 103.15
C ARG A 257 -129.72 -83.04 104.65
N SER A 258 -129.11 -82.18 105.45
CA SER A 258 -129.18 -82.20 106.92
C SER A 258 -130.39 -81.47 107.55
N GLY A 259 -131.34 -80.96 106.75
CA GLY A 259 -132.60 -80.40 107.25
C GLY A 259 -132.46 -79.15 108.14
N GLU A 260 -133.31 -79.02 109.18
CA GLU A 260 -133.36 -77.84 110.09
C GLU A 260 -132.00 -77.54 110.77
N ALA A 261 -131.15 -78.55 110.97
CA ALA A 261 -129.81 -78.39 111.56
C ALA A 261 -128.74 -77.89 110.56
N GLY A 262 -128.99 -77.93 109.25
CA GLY A 262 -128.00 -77.64 108.19
C GLY A 262 -128.00 -76.22 107.62
N LYS A 263 -128.98 -75.37 107.98
CA LYS A 263 -129.21 -74.05 107.37
C LYS A 263 -128.01 -73.08 107.49
N GLY A 264 -127.26 -73.13 108.60
CA GLY A 264 -126.07 -72.29 108.79
C GLY A 264 -124.87 -72.69 107.92
N PHE A 265 -124.68 -73.99 107.66
CA PHE A 265 -123.55 -74.50 106.86
C PHE A 265 -123.71 -74.25 105.35
N ALA A 266 -124.95 -74.25 104.84
CA ALA A 266 -125.22 -74.01 103.42
C ALA A 266 -124.85 -72.58 102.97
N VAL A 267 -124.98 -71.59 103.86
CA VAL A 267 -124.62 -70.19 103.56
C VAL A 267 -123.10 -70.06 103.41
N VAL A 268 -122.34 -70.62 104.35
CA VAL A 268 -120.86 -70.58 104.33
C VAL A 268 -120.31 -71.30 103.11
N ALA A 269 -120.83 -72.48 102.77
CA ALA A 269 -120.38 -73.24 101.61
C ALA A 269 -120.64 -72.53 100.27
N ASN A 270 -121.79 -71.86 100.11
CA ASN A 270 -122.05 -71.06 98.91
C ASN A 270 -121.16 -69.80 98.83
N ASP A 271 -120.87 -69.15 99.96
CA ASP A 271 -119.94 -68.01 99.98
C ASP A 271 -118.51 -68.43 99.62
N VAL A 272 -118.02 -69.54 100.16
CA VAL A 272 -116.69 -70.08 99.79
C VAL A 272 -116.64 -70.44 98.30
N LYS A 273 -117.69 -71.06 97.75
CA LYS A 273 -117.77 -71.40 96.32
C LYS A 273 -117.74 -70.15 95.43
N ARG A 274 -118.50 -69.10 95.81
CA ARG A 274 -118.52 -67.83 95.09
C ARG A 274 -117.16 -67.13 95.16
N LEU A 275 -116.54 -67.09 96.33
CA LEU A 275 -115.22 -66.48 96.54
C LEU A 275 -114.15 -67.21 95.72
N ALA A 276 -114.15 -68.55 95.73
CA ALA A 276 -113.24 -69.37 94.95
C ALA A 276 -113.38 -69.17 93.44
N LYS A 277 -114.62 -69.00 92.92
CA LYS A 277 -114.85 -68.67 91.50
C LYS A 277 -114.32 -67.27 91.14
N GLN A 278 -114.49 -66.29 92.03
CA GLN A 278 -113.92 -64.95 91.85
C GLN A 278 -112.38 -64.99 91.88
N THR A 279 -111.78 -65.78 92.77
CA THR A 279 -110.32 -65.97 92.83
C THR A 279 -109.79 -66.59 91.54
N ALA A 280 -110.44 -67.62 91.00
CA ALA A 280 -110.04 -68.24 89.73
C ALA A 280 -110.08 -67.24 88.56
N GLN A 281 -111.16 -66.46 88.43
CA GLN A 281 -111.26 -65.43 87.39
C GLN A 281 -110.19 -64.35 87.55
N ALA A 282 -109.94 -63.88 88.77
CA ALA A 282 -108.91 -62.88 89.03
C ALA A 282 -107.50 -63.41 88.70
N THR A 283 -107.22 -64.69 88.96
CA THR A 283 -105.95 -65.31 88.56
C THR A 283 -105.81 -65.48 87.04
N ASP A 284 -106.88 -65.75 86.29
CA ASP A 284 -106.83 -65.78 84.82
C ASP A 284 -106.45 -64.40 84.24
N ASP A 285 -107.03 -63.34 84.80
CA ASP A 285 -106.72 -61.96 84.40
C ASP A 285 -105.24 -61.61 84.73
N ILE A 286 -104.73 -62.02 85.89
CA ILE A 286 -103.32 -61.82 86.26
C ILE A 286 -102.40 -62.66 85.36
N SER A 287 -102.74 -63.91 85.03
CA SER A 287 -101.94 -64.75 84.12
C SER A 287 -101.88 -64.17 82.71
N SER A 288 -102.93 -63.47 82.26
CA SER A 288 -102.90 -62.69 81.01
C SER A 288 -101.95 -61.48 81.12
N GLN A 289 -101.99 -60.74 82.24
CA GLN A 289 -101.09 -59.59 82.47
C GLN A 289 -99.62 -60.01 82.57
N VAL A 290 -99.31 -61.12 83.24
CA VAL A 290 -97.94 -61.63 83.37
C VAL A 290 -97.37 -62.02 82.00
N ARG A 291 -98.17 -62.67 81.15
CA ARG A 291 -97.76 -62.96 79.76
C ARG A 291 -97.47 -61.67 78.98
N GLY A 292 -98.31 -60.64 79.12
CA GLY A 292 -98.03 -59.33 78.52
C GLY A 292 -96.72 -58.69 79.01
N ILE A 293 -96.37 -58.87 80.29
CA ILE A 293 -95.07 -58.41 80.84
C ILE A 293 -93.91 -59.21 80.25
N GLN A 294 -94.03 -60.53 80.14
CA GLN A 294 -93.00 -61.40 79.55
C GLN A 294 -92.74 -61.03 78.08
N ASP A 295 -93.80 -60.86 77.28
CA ASP A 295 -93.68 -60.42 75.89
C ASP A 295 -93.00 -59.05 75.77
N ALA A 296 -93.37 -58.10 76.65
CA ALA A 296 -92.76 -56.77 76.68
C ALA A 296 -91.26 -56.80 77.06
N VAL A 297 -90.88 -57.71 77.96
CA VAL A 297 -89.49 -57.93 78.37
C VAL A 297 -88.66 -58.51 77.22
N ASP A 298 -89.17 -59.52 76.51
CA ASP A 298 -88.50 -60.11 75.34
C ASP A 298 -88.32 -59.09 74.20
N GLN A 299 -89.34 -58.25 73.96
CA GLN A 299 -89.26 -57.16 73.00
C GLN A 299 -88.20 -56.12 73.41
N THR A 300 -88.12 -55.78 74.71
CA THR A 300 -87.13 -54.83 75.23
C THR A 300 -85.71 -55.38 75.16
N ALA A 301 -85.51 -56.67 75.47
CA ALA A 301 -84.21 -57.33 75.34
C ALA A 301 -83.73 -57.35 73.88
N SER A 302 -84.63 -57.65 72.94
CA SER A 302 -84.33 -57.60 71.51
C SER A 302 -83.96 -56.18 71.04
N ALA A 303 -84.67 -55.16 71.54
CA ALA A 303 -84.35 -53.77 71.25
C ALA A 303 -82.95 -53.37 71.78
N LEU A 304 -82.57 -53.78 72.99
CA LEU A 304 -81.25 -53.50 73.56
C LEU A 304 -80.11 -54.18 72.79
N GLN A 305 -80.33 -55.39 72.27
CA GLN A 305 -79.36 -56.04 71.38
C GLN A 305 -79.16 -55.26 70.07
N GLN A 306 -80.24 -54.73 69.49
CA GLN A 306 -80.16 -53.87 68.29
C GLN A 306 -79.43 -52.55 68.56
N VAL A 307 -79.64 -51.94 69.74
CA VAL A 307 -78.88 -50.74 70.15
C VAL A 307 -77.41 -51.06 70.36
N THR A 308 -77.09 -52.19 71.00
CA THR A 308 -75.69 -52.66 71.19
C THR A 308 -74.98 -52.82 69.84
N SER A 309 -75.64 -53.46 68.87
CA SER A 309 -75.12 -53.61 67.50
C SER A 309 -74.93 -52.25 66.81
N SER A 310 -75.89 -51.33 66.95
CA SER A 310 -75.79 -49.98 66.41
C SER A 310 -74.60 -49.19 66.98
N VAL A 311 -74.36 -49.27 68.30
CA VAL A 311 -73.21 -48.61 68.95
C VAL A 311 -71.88 -49.24 68.51
N GLY A 312 -71.83 -50.57 68.34
CA GLY A 312 -70.67 -51.26 67.76
C GLY A 312 -70.33 -50.73 66.37
N ARG A 313 -71.33 -50.57 65.50
CA ARG A 313 -71.15 -49.99 64.15
C ARG A 313 -70.65 -48.54 64.19
N ILE A 314 -71.03 -47.75 65.19
CA ILE A 314 -70.53 -46.38 65.38
C ILE A 314 -69.04 -46.39 65.73
N ASN A 315 -68.60 -47.31 66.59
CA ASN A 315 -67.19 -47.42 66.97
C ASN A 315 -66.30 -47.86 65.79
N ASP A 316 -66.79 -48.78 64.96
CA ASP A 316 -66.12 -49.19 63.73
C ASP A 316 -66.04 -48.05 62.71
N ALA A 317 -67.11 -47.26 62.57
CA ALA A 317 -67.15 -46.08 61.71
C ALA A 317 -66.15 -45.01 62.18
N ASN A 318 -66.06 -44.75 63.50
CA ASN A 318 -65.09 -43.82 64.07
C ASN A 318 -63.64 -44.26 63.80
N THR A 319 -63.35 -45.56 63.91
CA THR A 319 -62.01 -46.11 63.60
C THR A 319 -61.67 -45.94 62.12
N THR A 320 -62.64 -46.19 61.23
CA THR A 320 -62.49 -46.00 59.79
C THR A 320 -62.26 -44.52 59.44
N LEU A 321 -63.04 -43.60 60.01
CA LEU A 321 -62.88 -42.16 59.77
C LEU A 321 -61.51 -41.65 60.24
N ARG A 322 -60.97 -42.17 61.34
CA ARG A 322 -59.61 -41.84 61.77
C ARG A 322 -58.56 -42.22 60.73
N HIS A 323 -58.66 -43.40 60.11
CA HIS A 323 -57.77 -43.80 59.03
C HIS A 323 -57.91 -42.89 57.80
N VAL A 324 -59.14 -42.50 57.43
CA VAL A 324 -59.37 -41.54 56.33
C VAL A 324 -58.72 -40.18 56.61
N LEU A 325 -58.77 -39.68 57.86
CA LEU A 325 -58.10 -38.42 58.22
C LEU A 325 -56.57 -38.51 58.20
N GLU A 326 -56.00 -39.66 58.60
CA GLU A 326 -54.56 -39.94 58.46
C GLU A 326 -54.15 -39.95 56.98
N GLU A 327 -54.96 -40.55 56.11
CA GLU A 327 -54.73 -40.60 54.66
C GLU A 327 -54.84 -39.22 53.99
N GLN A 328 -55.84 -38.41 54.34
CA GLN A 328 -55.96 -37.02 53.87
C GLN A 328 -54.79 -36.14 54.32
N THR A 329 -54.19 -36.42 55.48
CA THR A 329 -52.98 -35.71 55.93
C THR A 329 -51.78 -36.03 55.04
N LYS A 330 -51.70 -37.25 54.50
CA LYS A 330 -50.67 -37.67 53.54
C LYS A 330 -50.90 -37.05 52.15
N GLU A 331 -52.14 -36.98 51.67
CA GLU A 331 -52.48 -36.29 50.41
C GLU A 331 -52.10 -34.80 50.44
N LEU A 332 -52.18 -34.14 51.60
CA LEU A 332 -51.70 -32.76 51.78
C LEU A 332 -50.18 -32.61 51.60
N ASP A 333 -49.40 -33.64 51.93
CA ASP A 333 -47.94 -33.66 51.73
C ASP A 333 -47.61 -33.78 50.24
N GLU A 334 -48.41 -34.53 49.47
CA GLU A 334 -48.31 -34.59 48.00
C GLU A 334 -48.65 -33.24 47.34
N ILE A 335 -49.62 -32.50 47.88
CA ILE A 335 -49.94 -31.12 47.43
C ILE A 335 -48.75 -30.18 47.67
N ALA A 336 -48.02 -30.32 48.77
CA ALA A 336 -46.79 -29.56 49.01
C ALA A 336 -45.69 -29.93 47.98
N GLY A 337 -45.61 -31.20 47.57
CA GLY A 337 -44.77 -31.66 46.47
C GLY A 337 -45.10 -31.00 45.13
N HIS A 338 -46.39 -30.86 44.80
CA HIS A 338 -46.84 -30.15 43.59
C HIS A 338 -46.39 -28.68 43.57
N ALA A 339 -46.44 -27.98 44.71
CA ALA A 339 -45.95 -26.61 44.81
C ALA A 339 -44.43 -26.51 44.56
N SER A 340 -43.65 -27.49 45.00
CA SER A 340 -42.21 -27.58 44.71
C SER A 340 -41.93 -27.78 43.22
N GLY A 341 -42.70 -28.63 42.54
CA GLY A 341 -42.56 -28.84 41.08
C GLY A 341 -42.90 -27.59 40.25
N VAL A 342 -43.80 -26.73 40.74
CA VAL A 342 -44.07 -25.42 40.14
C VAL A 342 -42.87 -24.47 40.28
N ALA A 343 -42.19 -24.47 41.43
CA ALA A 343 -40.98 -23.69 41.63
C ALA A 343 -39.82 -24.15 40.72
N GLU A 344 -39.68 -25.46 40.49
CA GLU A 344 -38.69 -26.00 39.55
C GLU A 344 -38.93 -25.58 38.10
N ARG A 345 -40.19 -25.51 37.65
CA ARG A 345 -40.54 -24.99 36.32
C ARG A 345 -40.10 -23.55 36.11
N ILE A 346 -40.33 -22.67 37.09
CA ILE A 346 -39.86 -21.29 37.04
C ILE A 346 -38.32 -21.25 37.03
N ALA A 347 -37.68 -22.04 37.90
CA ALA A 347 -36.22 -22.10 37.97
C ALA A 347 -35.59 -22.62 36.67
N GLY A 348 -36.24 -23.54 35.96
CA GLY A 348 -35.78 -24.10 34.68
C GLY A 348 -35.83 -23.12 33.50
N ALA A 349 -36.65 -22.05 33.56
CA ALA A 349 -36.74 -21.05 32.49
C ALA A 349 -35.61 -19.99 32.56
N LEU A 350 -35.06 -19.73 33.75
CA LEU A 350 -34.05 -18.68 33.98
C LEU A 350 -32.72 -18.89 33.22
N PRO A 351 -32.15 -20.11 33.12
CA PRO A 351 -30.93 -20.35 32.35
C PRO A 351 -31.06 -19.98 30.87
N GLY A 352 -32.22 -20.21 30.24
CA GLY A 352 -32.47 -19.88 28.84
C GLY A 352 -32.45 -18.37 28.58
N ILE A 353 -32.97 -17.58 29.52
CA ILE A 353 -32.91 -16.11 29.48
C ILE A 353 -31.47 -15.64 29.68
N GLY A 354 -30.74 -16.21 30.63
CA GLY A 354 -29.33 -15.87 30.89
C GLY A 354 -28.43 -16.09 29.67
N ALA A 355 -28.59 -17.21 28.97
CA ALA A 355 -27.84 -17.50 27.74
C ALA A 355 -28.20 -16.52 26.60
N ALA A 356 -29.48 -16.18 26.44
CA ALA A 356 -29.93 -15.22 25.44
C ALA A 356 -29.35 -13.81 25.69
N VAL A 357 -29.32 -13.36 26.94
CA VAL A 357 -28.70 -12.09 27.34
C VAL A 357 -27.20 -12.09 27.01
N GLY A 358 -26.47 -13.15 27.32
CA GLY A 358 -25.04 -13.26 26.99
C GLY A 358 -24.74 -13.22 25.49
N HIS A 359 -25.60 -13.82 24.66
CA HIS A 359 -25.47 -13.77 23.20
C HIS A 359 -25.75 -12.38 22.62
N VAL A 360 -26.68 -11.63 23.20
CA VAL A 360 -26.99 -10.23 22.82
C VAL A 360 -25.83 -9.32 23.19
N ASP A 361 -25.25 -9.50 24.37
CA ASP A 361 -24.11 -8.71 24.86
C ASP A 361 -22.89 -8.89 23.95
N HIS A 362 -22.52 -10.13 23.64
CA HIS A 362 -21.38 -10.42 22.77
C HIS A 362 -21.55 -9.90 21.34
N ALA A 363 -22.75 -10.03 20.76
CA ALA A 363 -23.06 -9.44 19.46
C ALA A 363 -22.99 -7.91 19.49
N GLY A 364 -23.40 -7.28 20.60
CA GLY A 364 -23.22 -5.85 20.84
C GLY A 364 -21.76 -5.42 20.87
N GLU A 365 -20.89 -6.18 21.55
CA GLU A 365 -19.44 -5.95 21.55
C GLU A 365 -18.84 -6.03 20.14
N GLN A 366 -19.24 -7.02 19.33
CA GLN A 366 -18.78 -7.15 17.95
C GLN A 366 -19.19 -5.94 17.09
N VAL A 367 -20.44 -5.48 17.20
CA VAL A 367 -20.92 -4.28 16.48
C VAL A 367 -20.10 -3.05 16.85
N ILE A 368 -19.82 -2.86 18.15
CA ILE A 368 -19.00 -1.73 18.63
C ILE A 368 -17.55 -1.84 18.12
N GLY A 369 -16.98 -3.04 18.07
CA GLY A 369 -15.65 -3.30 17.53
C GLY A 369 -15.54 -2.87 16.06
N THR A 370 -16.42 -3.39 15.20
CA THR A 370 -16.46 -3.06 13.77
C THR A 370 -16.73 -1.57 13.54
N ALA A 371 -17.59 -0.95 14.37
CA ALA A 371 -17.84 0.49 14.29
C ALA A 371 -16.58 1.32 14.62
N ARG A 372 -15.78 0.92 15.61
CA ARG A 372 -14.51 1.59 15.93
C ARG A 372 -13.49 1.47 14.79
N GLU A 373 -13.38 0.30 14.17
CA GLU A 373 -12.52 0.13 12.99
C GLU A 373 -12.95 1.02 11.83
N LEU A 374 -14.27 1.15 11.60
CA LEU A 374 -14.83 2.02 10.57
C LEU A 374 -14.52 3.51 10.84
N ILE A 375 -14.62 3.94 12.10
CA ILE A 375 -14.23 5.29 12.53
C ILE A 375 -12.74 5.52 12.27
N GLY A 376 -11.87 4.57 12.64
CA GLY A 376 -10.43 4.66 12.39
C GLY A 376 -10.08 4.75 10.90
N HIS A 377 -10.76 3.99 10.04
CA HIS A 377 -10.61 4.11 8.58
C HIS A 377 -11.10 5.47 8.05
N SER A 378 -12.17 6.03 8.62
CA SER A 378 -12.67 7.35 8.25
C SER A 378 -11.71 8.48 8.64
N GLU A 379 -11.13 8.42 9.84
CA GLU A 379 -10.09 9.35 10.28
C GLU A 379 -8.84 9.23 9.40
N GLY A 380 -8.45 7.99 9.04
CA GLY A 380 -7.38 7.72 8.08
C GLY A 380 -7.64 8.35 6.71
N LEU A 381 -8.88 8.30 6.21
CA LEU A 381 -9.27 8.97 4.97
C LEU A 381 -9.13 10.49 5.06
N VAL A 382 -9.62 11.10 6.14
CA VAL A 382 -9.49 12.55 6.34
C VAL A 382 -8.01 12.96 6.35
N SER A 383 -7.16 12.18 7.02
CA SER A 383 -5.71 12.42 7.03
C SER A 383 -5.08 12.27 5.63
N THR A 384 -5.55 11.30 4.84
CA THR A 384 -5.06 11.05 3.47
C THR A 384 -5.47 12.15 2.53
N VAL A 385 -6.74 12.59 2.59
CA VAL A 385 -7.23 13.72 1.80
C VAL A 385 -6.45 14.98 2.17
N GLY A 386 -6.22 15.21 3.47
CA GLY A 386 -5.36 16.31 3.94
C GLY A 386 -3.94 16.22 3.39
N ARG A 387 -3.33 15.02 3.41
CA ARG A 387 -2.00 14.78 2.83
C ARG A 387 -1.98 15.00 1.32
N TYR A 388 -2.98 14.52 0.58
CA TYR A 388 -3.07 14.73 -0.87
C TYR A 388 -3.09 16.21 -1.23
N PHE A 389 -3.87 17.04 -0.53
CA PHE A 389 -3.87 18.48 -0.76
C PHE A 389 -2.54 19.12 -0.34
N ALA A 390 -1.94 18.69 0.77
CA ALA A 390 -0.61 19.16 1.16
C ALA A 390 0.49 18.78 0.14
N ASP A 391 0.41 17.58 -0.43
CA ASP A 391 1.33 17.07 -1.45
C ASP A 391 1.14 17.86 -2.76
N LEU A 392 -0.10 18.15 -3.14
CA LEU A 392 -0.45 19.06 -4.24
C LEU A 392 0.07 20.47 -4.02
N ASP A 393 -0.09 21.02 -2.81
CA ASP A 393 0.40 22.34 -2.43
C ASP A 393 1.94 22.40 -2.44
N SER A 394 2.60 21.30 -2.03
CA SER A 394 4.06 21.17 -2.10
C SER A 394 4.58 21.07 -3.54
N GLY A 395 3.74 20.58 -4.47
CA GLY A 395 4.03 20.47 -5.89
C GLY A 395 5.18 19.52 -6.24
N ALA A 396 5.44 19.38 -7.54
CA ALA A 396 6.60 18.64 -8.04
C ALA A 396 7.93 19.31 -7.63
N ILE A 397 8.98 18.52 -7.45
CA ILE A 397 10.34 19.03 -7.32
C ILE A 397 10.85 19.34 -8.71
N LYS A 398 10.98 20.64 -9.04
CA LYS A 398 11.49 21.05 -10.33
C LYS A 398 13.01 21.07 -10.34
N ILE A 399 13.61 20.57 -11.41
CA ILE A 399 15.04 20.75 -11.71
C ILE A 399 15.20 21.45 -13.05
N GLY A 400 16.21 22.31 -13.15
CA GLY A 400 16.55 23.02 -14.38
C GLY A 400 17.49 22.16 -15.23
N ILE A 401 17.18 22.02 -16.51
CA ILE A 401 18.08 21.42 -17.50
C ILE A 401 18.56 22.53 -18.43
N LEU A 402 19.84 22.86 -18.33
CA LEU A 402 20.47 23.99 -19.02
C LEU A 402 21.58 23.50 -19.95
N HIS A 403 21.16 22.89 -21.06
CA HIS A 403 22.02 22.29 -22.07
C HIS A 403 21.67 22.82 -23.45
N SER A 404 22.68 23.11 -24.28
CA SER A 404 22.47 23.55 -25.66
C SER A 404 21.79 22.47 -26.50
N LEU A 405 20.62 22.80 -27.03
CA LEU A 405 19.87 21.98 -27.96
C LEU A 405 19.97 22.49 -29.41
N SER A 406 20.55 23.69 -29.57
CA SER A 406 20.95 24.29 -30.82
C SER A 406 22.36 24.91 -30.75
N GLY A 407 22.93 25.23 -31.90
CA GLY A 407 24.29 25.77 -32.02
C GLY A 407 25.39 24.69 -32.05
N THR A 408 26.63 25.13 -31.92
CA THR A 408 27.86 24.34 -32.13
C THR A 408 28.14 23.29 -31.05
N MET A 409 27.41 23.30 -29.94
CA MET A 409 27.54 22.30 -28.86
C MET A 409 26.41 21.27 -28.85
N THR A 410 25.47 21.33 -29.81
CA THR A 410 24.28 20.47 -29.83
C THR A 410 24.62 18.98 -29.79
N ALA A 411 25.68 18.55 -30.50
CA ALA A 411 26.07 17.15 -30.57
C ALA A 411 26.49 16.59 -29.19
N SER A 412 27.13 17.42 -28.37
CA SER A 412 27.66 17.04 -27.06
C SER A 412 26.66 17.26 -25.92
N GLU A 413 25.84 18.32 -25.98
CA GLU A 413 24.95 18.69 -24.87
C GLU A 413 23.55 18.07 -24.94
N ARG A 414 23.03 17.78 -26.15
CA ARG A 414 21.70 17.16 -26.30
C ARG A 414 21.59 15.79 -25.61
N PRO A 415 22.56 14.86 -25.74
CA PRO A 415 22.50 13.58 -25.04
C PRO A 415 22.36 13.72 -23.52
N LEU A 416 22.93 14.79 -22.92
CA LEU A 416 22.82 15.04 -21.48
C LEU A 416 21.40 15.42 -21.06
N GLN A 417 20.74 16.26 -21.86
CA GLN A 417 19.34 16.62 -21.64
C GLN A 417 18.42 15.41 -21.77
N GLU A 418 18.58 14.61 -22.82
CA GLU A 418 17.78 13.40 -23.03
C GLU A 418 18.02 12.36 -21.92
N LEU A 419 19.26 12.22 -21.45
CA LEU A 419 19.61 11.37 -20.31
C LEU A 419 18.92 11.81 -19.02
N LEU A 420 18.90 13.11 -18.73
CA LEU A 420 18.19 13.64 -17.55
C LEU A 420 16.69 13.33 -17.62
N VAL A 421 16.07 13.46 -18.80
CA VAL A 421 14.65 13.06 -18.98
C VAL A 421 14.46 11.57 -18.65
N MET A 422 15.33 10.69 -19.16
CA MET A 422 15.29 9.26 -18.82
C MET A 422 15.37 9.03 -17.31
N MET A 423 16.34 9.66 -16.64
CA MET A 423 16.56 9.48 -15.21
C MET A 423 15.41 10.02 -14.37
N ILE A 424 14.77 11.13 -14.78
CA ILE A 424 13.58 11.66 -14.12
C ILE A 424 12.40 10.70 -14.26
N GLU A 425 12.17 10.13 -15.46
CA GLU A 425 11.11 9.14 -15.67
C GLU A 425 11.32 7.91 -14.80
N GLN A 426 12.55 7.39 -14.76
CA GLN A 426 12.91 6.27 -13.89
C GLN A 426 12.74 6.62 -12.40
N CYS A 427 13.13 7.84 -12.00
CA CYS A 427 12.98 8.31 -10.62
C CYS A 427 11.50 8.39 -10.22
N ASN A 428 10.65 8.95 -11.07
CA ASN A 428 9.21 9.07 -10.82
C ASN A 428 8.51 7.71 -10.79
N ALA A 429 8.90 6.81 -11.69
CA ALA A 429 8.42 5.42 -11.67
C ALA A 429 8.80 4.68 -10.37
N ALA A 430 9.91 5.08 -9.73
CA ALA A 430 10.38 4.54 -8.45
C ALA A 430 9.84 5.28 -7.21
N GLY A 431 8.84 6.14 -7.35
CA GLY A 431 8.23 6.87 -6.22
C GLY A 431 8.68 8.32 -6.05
N GLY A 432 9.47 8.84 -7.00
CA GLY A 432 9.95 10.22 -6.97
C GLY A 432 11.06 10.45 -5.93
N VAL A 433 11.12 11.67 -5.41
CA VAL A 433 12.07 12.09 -4.36
C VAL A 433 11.27 12.66 -3.20
N LEU A 434 11.47 12.13 -2.00
CA LEU A 434 10.66 12.48 -0.80
C LEU A 434 9.14 12.28 -1.04
N GLY A 435 8.76 11.29 -1.86
CA GLY A 435 7.37 11.04 -2.23
C GLY A 435 6.76 12.07 -3.18
N ARG A 436 7.57 12.95 -3.78
CA ARG A 436 7.15 13.96 -4.76
C ARG A 436 7.72 13.63 -6.13
N PRO A 437 6.95 13.82 -7.23
CA PRO A 437 7.50 13.65 -8.57
C PRO A 437 8.52 14.74 -8.86
N VAL A 438 9.53 14.40 -9.65
CA VAL A 438 10.51 15.33 -10.21
C VAL A 438 10.01 15.80 -11.58
N GLU A 439 10.04 17.09 -11.84
CA GLU A 439 9.74 17.70 -13.13
C GLU A 439 10.99 18.41 -13.67
N ALA A 440 11.14 18.45 -15.00
CA ALA A 440 12.19 19.20 -15.65
C ALA A 440 11.66 20.51 -16.22
N VAL A 441 12.42 21.58 -16.06
CA VAL A 441 12.30 22.78 -16.88
C VAL A 441 13.51 22.83 -17.80
N ILE A 442 13.28 22.68 -19.10
CA ILE A 442 14.32 22.48 -20.10
C ILE A 442 14.49 23.76 -20.91
N THR A 443 15.72 24.25 -20.99
CA THR A 443 16.06 25.48 -21.68
C THR A 443 17.09 25.21 -22.78
N ASP A 444 17.01 25.98 -23.86
CA ASP A 444 17.99 25.93 -24.95
C ASP A 444 18.75 27.27 -25.01
N PRO A 445 20.00 27.33 -24.53
CA PRO A 445 20.85 28.51 -24.63
C PRO A 445 21.50 28.68 -26.01
N GLY A 446 21.43 27.69 -26.90
CA GLY A 446 21.90 27.81 -28.28
C GLY A 446 23.40 28.02 -28.44
N SER A 447 24.21 27.42 -27.56
CA SER A 447 25.68 27.55 -27.49
C SER A 447 26.19 28.97 -27.25
N ASP A 448 25.36 29.87 -26.72
CA ASP A 448 25.73 31.26 -26.37
C ASP A 448 25.85 31.40 -24.84
N PRO A 449 27.07 31.59 -24.29
CA PRO A 449 27.30 31.75 -22.85
C PRO A 449 26.40 32.80 -22.16
N LYS A 450 26.05 33.90 -22.85
CA LYS A 450 25.18 34.93 -22.25
C LYS A 450 23.75 34.45 -22.05
N ARG A 451 23.26 33.59 -22.94
CA ARG A 451 21.94 32.96 -22.82
C ARG A 451 21.89 31.98 -21.65
N TYR A 452 22.99 31.27 -21.36
CA TYR A 452 23.07 30.41 -20.17
C TYR A 452 22.82 31.19 -18.88
N ALA A 453 23.47 32.34 -18.68
CA ALA A 453 23.26 33.16 -17.48
C ALA A 453 21.82 33.71 -17.38
N ALA A 454 21.25 34.15 -18.49
CA ALA A 454 19.88 34.64 -18.53
C ALA A 454 18.87 33.54 -18.18
N GLN A 455 19.00 32.37 -18.79
CA GLN A 455 18.10 31.23 -18.57
C GLN A 455 18.31 30.58 -17.20
N ALA A 456 19.55 30.54 -16.67
CA ALA A 456 19.79 30.12 -15.29
C ALA A 456 19.05 31.01 -14.29
N ARG A 457 18.96 32.32 -14.56
CA ARG A 457 18.19 33.25 -13.73
C ARG A 457 16.70 32.94 -13.79
N GLU A 458 16.14 32.78 -14.99
CA GLU A 458 14.73 32.41 -15.21
C GLU A 458 14.39 31.11 -14.48
N LEU A 459 15.22 30.07 -14.62
CA LEU A 459 15.04 28.78 -13.93
C LEU A 459 14.95 28.93 -12.40
N ILE A 460 15.74 29.82 -11.81
CA ILE A 460 15.78 29.99 -10.35
C ILE A 460 14.65 30.91 -9.88
N GLU A 461 14.46 32.06 -10.53
CA GLU A 461 13.55 33.11 -10.07
C GLU A 461 12.09 32.86 -10.47
N ASP A 462 11.86 32.42 -11.71
CA ASP A 462 10.52 32.27 -12.26
C ASP A 462 10.00 30.83 -12.06
N ASP A 463 10.86 29.84 -12.30
CA ASP A 463 10.46 28.43 -12.22
C ASP A 463 10.62 27.81 -10.84
N GLY A 464 11.53 28.36 -10.01
CA GLY A 464 11.79 27.88 -8.65
C GLY A 464 12.48 26.51 -8.60
N VAL A 465 13.42 26.25 -9.51
CA VAL A 465 14.12 24.95 -9.56
C VAL A 465 14.99 24.71 -8.32
N ALA A 466 14.99 23.47 -7.83
CA ALA A 466 15.78 23.04 -6.68
C ALA A 466 17.28 22.91 -6.99
N ALA A 467 17.61 22.59 -8.23
CA ALA A 467 18.97 22.50 -8.74
C ALA A 467 18.96 22.63 -10.27
N ILE A 468 20.10 23.03 -10.83
CA ILE A 468 20.36 23.08 -12.27
C ILE A 468 21.37 21.97 -12.63
N PHE A 469 21.06 21.21 -13.66
CA PHE A 469 21.98 20.30 -14.34
C PHE A 469 22.27 20.91 -15.71
N GLY A 470 23.53 21.27 -15.97
CA GLY A 470 23.78 22.07 -17.15
C GLY A 470 25.21 22.52 -17.38
N CYS A 471 25.34 23.29 -18.45
CA CYS A 471 26.59 23.74 -19.04
C CYS A 471 27.46 22.59 -19.60
N TRP A 472 28.45 22.99 -20.38
CA TRP A 472 29.47 22.10 -20.95
C TRP A 472 30.78 22.86 -21.08
N THR A 473 30.73 24.03 -21.71
CA THR A 473 31.92 24.86 -21.85
C THR A 473 32.22 25.62 -20.56
N SER A 474 33.50 25.85 -20.25
CA SER A 474 33.87 26.73 -19.15
C SER A 474 33.37 28.16 -19.31
N ALA A 475 33.15 28.62 -20.56
CA ALA A 475 32.54 29.92 -20.81
C ALA A 475 31.09 29.98 -20.31
N SER A 476 30.27 28.98 -20.62
CA SER A 476 28.90 28.92 -20.10
C SER A 476 28.85 28.75 -18.59
N ARG A 477 29.71 27.90 -18.00
CA ARG A 477 29.82 27.75 -16.54
C ARG A 477 30.17 29.07 -15.85
N LYS A 478 31.17 29.80 -16.34
CA LYS A 478 31.62 31.08 -15.75
C LYS A 478 30.55 32.18 -15.83
N GLU A 479 29.69 32.16 -16.85
CA GLU A 479 28.54 33.08 -16.94
C GLU A 479 27.43 32.69 -15.94
N VAL A 480 27.22 31.38 -15.68
CA VAL A 480 26.21 30.88 -14.73
C VAL A 480 26.66 30.98 -13.27
N LEU A 481 27.95 30.82 -12.99
CA LEU A 481 28.56 30.88 -11.66
C LEU A 481 28.04 32.05 -10.78
N PRO A 482 28.12 33.33 -11.20
CA PRO A 482 27.64 34.44 -10.37
C PRO A 482 26.11 34.41 -10.17
N VAL A 483 25.35 33.78 -11.07
CA VAL A 483 23.89 33.65 -10.96
C VAL A 483 23.54 32.67 -9.85
N VAL A 484 24.17 31.49 -9.83
CA VAL A 484 23.88 30.44 -8.82
C VAL A 484 24.38 30.81 -7.43
N GLU A 485 25.53 31.49 -7.33
CA GLU A 485 26.04 31.99 -6.04
C GLU A 485 25.15 33.08 -5.45
N SER A 486 24.79 34.10 -6.25
CA SER A 486 23.98 35.22 -5.73
C SER A 486 22.55 34.82 -5.34
N ARG A 487 22.04 33.71 -5.89
CA ARG A 487 20.68 33.20 -5.61
C ARG A 487 20.69 31.96 -4.72
N ASN A 488 21.87 31.55 -4.24
CA ASN A 488 22.08 30.33 -3.46
C ASN A 488 21.36 29.11 -4.06
N ASN A 489 21.63 28.80 -5.33
CA ASN A 489 21.14 27.60 -6.01
C ASN A 489 22.30 26.66 -6.33
N LEU A 490 22.03 25.41 -6.73
CA LEU A 490 23.06 24.42 -7.06
C LEU A 490 23.17 24.22 -8.56
N LEU A 491 24.40 24.19 -9.08
CA LEU A 491 24.72 23.71 -10.42
C LEU A 491 25.52 22.41 -10.34
N PHE A 492 25.03 21.36 -10.99
CA PHE A 492 25.80 20.15 -11.26
C PHE A 492 26.41 20.27 -12.65
N TYR A 493 27.74 20.36 -12.69
CA TYR A 493 28.51 20.62 -13.90
C TYR A 493 29.23 19.34 -14.39
N PRO A 494 28.78 18.74 -15.51
CA PRO A 494 29.19 17.38 -15.88
C PRO A 494 30.38 17.29 -16.85
N SER A 495 31.01 18.42 -17.22
CA SER A 495 32.08 18.41 -18.22
C SER A 495 33.46 18.62 -17.59
N GLN A 496 34.48 18.05 -18.22
CA GLN A 496 35.88 18.35 -17.93
C GLN A 496 36.15 19.86 -18.06
N TYR A 497 37.08 20.36 -17.25
CA TYR A 497 37.46 21.76 -17.29
C TYR A 497 38.90 21.98 -16.81
N GLU A 498 39.30 23.25 -16.78
CA GLU A 498 40.67 23.69 -16.54
C GLU A 498 41.14 23.64 -15.09
N GLY A 499 40.25 23.42 -14.12
CA GLY A 499 40.56 23.74 -12.73
C GLY A 499 40.49 25.24 -12.47
N GLU A 500 41.30 25.70 -11.53
CA GLU A 500 41.44 27.09 -11.08
C GLU A 500 40.11 27.72 -10.64
N GLU A 501 39.20 26.90 -10.09
CA GLU A 501 37.88 27.32 -9.65
C GLU A 501 37.37 26.43 -8.51
N GLN A 502 36.66 27.04 -7.57
CA GLN A 502 35.88 26.33 -6.57
C GLN A 502 34.72 27.25 -6.17
N SER A 503 33.51 26.68 -6.09
CA SER A 503 32.31 27.42 -5.68
C SER A 503 31.52 26.63 -4.64
N SER A 504 30.90 27.33 -3.70
CA SER A 504 29.94 26.73 -2.76
C SER A 504 28.66 26.26 -3.44
N ASN A 505 28.43 26.64 -4.70
CA ASN A 505 27.17 26.45 -5.41
C ASN A 505 27.33 25.61 -6.69
N ILE A 506 28.54 25.16 -7.00
CA ILE A 506 28.82 24.27 -8.13
C ILE A 506 29.40 22.95 -7.62
N PHE A 507 28.81 21.86 -8.07
CA PHE A 507 29.32 20.50 -7.91
C PHE A 507 29.92 20.04 -9.23
N TYR A 508 31.23 19.82 -9.22
CA TYR A 508 32.02 19.50 -10.40
C TYR A 508 32.07 17.98 -10.56
N THR A 509 31.19 17.44 -11.41
CA THR A 509 31.11 16.00 -11.66
C THR A 509 31.94 15.55 -12.88
N GLY A 510 32.40 16.51 -13.68
CA GLY A 510 33.47 16.32 -14.66
C GLY A 510 34.87 16.32 -14.02
N ALA A 511 35.91 16.19 -14.85
CA ALA A 511 37.29 16.08 -14.40
C ALA A 511 38.08 17.38 -14.42
N THR A 512 39.05 17.46 -13.51
CA THR A 512 40.15 18.44 -13.54
C THR A 512 41.29 17.94 -14.44
N PRO A 513 42.24 18.81 -14.86
CA PRO A 513 43.36 18.39 -15.71
C PRO A 513 44.22 17.27 -15.09
N GLN A 514 44.33 17.24 -13.76
CA GLN A 514 45.03 16.18 -13.03
C GLN A 514 44.41 14.79 -13.25
N GLN A 515 43.10 14.74 -13.52
CA GLN A 515 42.34 13.50 -13.65
C GLN A 515 42.15 13.08 -15.12
N GLN A 516 42.57 13.88 -16.09
CA GLN A 516 42.38 13.60 -17.53
C GLN A 516 43.62 13.96 -18.36
N ALA A 517 43.96 15.25 -18.43
CA ALA A 517 45.01 15.77 -19.30
C ALA A 517 46.42 15.24 -18.90
N ILE A 518 46.72 15.21 -17.60
CA ILE A 518 47.99 14.71 -17.08
C ILE A 518 48.17 13.20 -17.36
N PRO A 519 47.20 12.31 -17.03
CA PRO A 519 47.24 10.90 -17.45
C PRO A 519 47.38 10.71 -18.96
N ALA A 520 46.74 11.56 -19.76
CA ALA A 520 46.83 11.49 -21.22
C ALA A 520 48.26 11.74 -21.73
N VAL A 521 48.94 12.75 -21.18
CA VAL A 521 50.35 13.03 -21.49
C VAL A 521 51.27 11.94 -20.96
N ASP A 522 51.05 11.44 -19.74
CA ASP A 522 51.84 10.34 -19.19
C ASP A 522 51.73 9.06 -20.04
N TYR A 523 50.54 8.76 -20.56
CA TYR A 523 50.35 7.66 -21.51
C TYR A 523 51.21 7.85 -22.76
N LEU A 524 51.19 9.04 -23.37
CA LEU A 524 51.99 9.34 -24.56
C LEU A 524 53.50 9.29 -24.28
N LEU A 525 53.95 9.80 -23.13
CA LEU A 525 55.35 9.70 -22.69
C LEU A 525 55.78 8.23 -22.52
N ALA A 526 54.92 7.39 -21.94
CA ALA A 526 55.16 5.95 -21.81
C ALA A 526 55.22 5.24 -23.18
N GLN A 527 54.54 5.78 -24.21
CA GLN A 527 54.69 5.35 -25.61
C GLN A 527 55.94 5.93 -26.30
N GLY A 528 56.85 6.56 -25.56
CA GLY A 528 58.13 7.07 -26.07
C GLY A 528 58.03 8.39 -26.81
N LYS A 529 56.90 9.12 -26.71
CA LYS A 529 56.73 10.43 -27.34
C LYS A 529 57.55 11.47 -26.59
N LYS A 530 58.23 12.35 -27.35
CA LYS A 530 59.16 13.37 -26.85
C LYS A 530 58.92 14.75 -27.45
N ARG A 531 57.98 14.87 -28.38
CA ARG A 531 57.60 16.13 -29.01
C ARG A 531 56.09 16.26 -28.96
N PHE A 532 55.58 17.42 -28.56
CA PHE A 532 54.16 17.63 -28.31
C PHE A 532 53.67 18.84 -29.06
N PHE A 533 52.63 18.65 -29.87
CA PHE A 533 51.89 19.73 -30.50
C PHE A 533 50.59 19.91 -29.71
N LEU A 534 50.51 20.96 -28.90
CA LEU A 534 49.32 21.29 -28.14
C LEU A 534 48.44 22.21 -28.98
N ILE A 535 47.23 21.76 -29.28
CA ILE A 535 46.30 22.48 -30.15
C ILE A 535 44.96 22.66 -29.46
N GLY A 536 44.40 23.87 -29.48
CA GLY A 536 43.17 24.17 -28.77
C GLY A 536 42.34 25.27 -29.41
N THR A 537 41.09 25.44 -28.96
CA THR A 537 40.32 26.65 -29.27
C THR A 537 40.74 27.78 -28.34
N ASP A 538 40.70 29.02 -28.82
CA ASP A 538 41.12 30.22 -28.08
C ASP A 538 40.09 30.62 -27.02
N THR A 539 40.00 29.81 -25.97
CA THR A 539 39.11 30.00 -24.82
C THR A 539 39.82 29.64 -23.52
N VAL A 540 39.17 29.89 -22.36
CA VAL A 540 39.78 29.69 -21.05
C VAL A 540 40.21 28.23 -20.80
N TYR A 541 39.40 27.26 -21.23
CA TYR A 541 39.70 25.85 -21.00
C TYR A 541 40.99 25.41 -21.71
N PRO A 542 41.11 25.53 -23.05
CA PRO A 542 42.30 25.05 -23.76
C PRO A 542 43.55 25.83 -23.38
N ARG A 543 43.47 27.15 -23.18
CA ARG A 543 44.63 27.96 -22.77
C ARG A 543 45.17 27.54 -21.42
N THR A 544 44.30 27.38 -20.43
CA THR A 544 44.72 27.04 -19.07
C THR A 544 45.20 25.59 -19.00
N THR A 545 44.47 24.65 -19.62
CA THR A 545 44.87 23.24 -19.68
C THR A 545 46.20 23.07 -20.42
N ASN A 546 46.41 23.73 -21.56
CA ASN A 546 47.68 23.63 -22.29
C ASN A 546 48.83 24.28 -21.52
N ALA A 547 48.61 25.38 -20.80
CA ALA A 547 49.62 25.96 -19.93
C ALA A 547 50.05 24.98 -18.80
N ILE A 548 49.07 24.28 -18.20
CA ILE A 548 49.34 23.21 -17.23
C ILE A 548 50.18 22.10 -17.87
N LEU A 549 49.77 21.63 -19.06
CA LEU A 549 50.48 20.58 -19.79
C LEU A 549 51.90 20.99 -20.17
N THR A 550 52.11 22.22 -20.61
CA THR A 550 53.43 22.75 -20.97
C THR A 550 54.37 22.74 -19.77
N HIS A 551 53.94 23.25 -18.62
CA HIS A 551 54.74 23.20 -17.39
C HIS A 551 54.95 21.76 -16.88
N TYR A 552 53.94 20.90 -17.02
CA TYR A 552 54.10 19.49 -16.69
C TYR A 552 55.15 18.81 -17.56
N LEU A 553 55.11 19.04 -18.88
CA LEU A 553 56.09 18.53 -19.84
C LEU A 553 57.51 19.04 -19.53
N TYR A 554 57.67 20.30 -19.11
CA TYR A 554 58.96 20.80 -18.63
C TYR A 554 59.49 20.01 -17.44
N SER A 555 58.63 19.63 -16.49
CA SER A 555 59.02 18.78 -15.34
C SER A 555 59.48 17.38 -15.77
N LYS A 556 59.02 16.91 -16.93
CA LYS A 556 59.43 15.64 -17.56
C LYS A 556 60.65 15.78 -18.47
N GLY A 557 61.25 16.98 -18.55
CA GLY A 557 62.43 17.26 -19.36
C GLY A 557 62.14 17.51 -20.86
N ILE A 558 60.88 17.70 -21.25
CA ILE A 558 60.50 18.08 -22.62
C ILE A 558 60.39 19.59 -22.68
N LYS A 559 61.26 20.29 -23.44
CA LYS A 559 61.37 21.76 -23.42
C LYS A 559 61.58 22.35 -24.81
N GLY A 560 61.48 23.69 -24.90
CA GLY A 560 61.86 24.46 -26.09
C GLY A 560 61.11 24.04 -27.35
N ASP A 561 61.85 23.81 -28.43
CA ASP A 561 61.33 23.47 -29.77
C ASP A 561 60.70 22.07 -29.86
N ALA A 562 60.73 21.29 -28.78
CA ALA A 562 59.99 20.03 -28.65
C ALA A 562 58.52 20.23 -28.29
N ILE A 563 58.09 21.45 -27.94
CA ILE A 563 56.69 21.80 -27.69
C ILE A 563 56.28 22.89 -28.68
N ALA A 564 55.16 22.68 -29.37
CA ALA A 564 54.50 23.70 -30.18
C ALA A 564 53.08 23.91 -29.64
N GLU A 565 52.64 25.16 -29.57
CA GLU A 565 51.28 25.52 -29.17
C GLU A 565 50.59 26.31 -30.27
N TYR A 566 49.32 26.01 -30.52
CA TYR A 566 48.51 26.78 -31.47
C TYR A 566 47.05 26.86 -31.04
N TYR A 567 46.44 28.02 -31.29
CA TYR A 567 45.06 28.31 -30.90
C TYR A 567 44.26 28.85 -32.08
N THR A 568 43.03 28.37 -32.24
CA THR A 568 42.10 28.81 -33.28
C THR A 568 40.84 29.44 -32.67
N PRO A 569 40.10 30.28 -33.42
CA PRO A 569 38.74 30.67 -33.02
C PRO A 569 37.83 29.44 -32.77
N PHE A 570 36.78 29.62 -31.98
CA PHE A 570 35.88 28.53 -31.58
C PHE A 570 35.11 27.90 -32.75
N ASP A 571 34.79 28.69 -33.77
CA ASP A 571 34.03 28.29 -34.97
C ASP A 571 34.93 27.95 -36.17
N HIS A 572 36.23 27.75 -35.92
CA HIS A 572 37.23 27.52 -36.97
C HIS A 572 36.98 26.22 -37.76
N ARG A 573 37.12 26.29 -39.10
CA ARG A 573 36.81 25.18 -40.03
C ARG A 573 37.94 24.80 -40.98
N ASP A 574 38.88 25.69 -41.25
CA ASP A 574 39.92 25.49 -42.26
C ASP A 574 41.26 25.09 -41.63
N TRP A 575 41.52 23.79 -41.58
CA TRP A 575 42.65 23.21 -40.87
C TRP A 575 43.85 22.88 -41.77
N GLN A 576 43.77 23.14 -43.08
CA GLN A 576 44.75 22.67 -44.07
C GLN A 576 46.20 23.08 -43.72
N ASP A 577 46.43 24.37 -43.54
CA ASP A 577 47.77 24.92 -43.24
C ASP A 577 48.29 24.47 -41.86
N ILE A 578 47.38 24.30 -40.90
CA ILE A 578 47.69 23.89 -39.54
C ILE A 578 48.11 22.43 -39.51
N VAL A 579 47.38 21.55 -40.20
CA VAL A 579 47.74 20.13 -40.33
C VAL A 579 49.05 19.95 -41.10
N ASP A 580 49.29 20.77 -42.12
CA ASP A 580 50.59 20.80 -42.80
C ASP A 580 51.73 21.24 -41.86
N TRP A 581 51.48 22.18 -40.94
CA TRP A 581 52.45 22.53 -39.91
C TRP A 581 52.67 21.40 -38.89
N ILE A 582 51.61 20.73 -38.44
CA ILE A 582 51.68 19.55 -37.57
C ILE A 582 52.57 18.48 -38.22
N LYS A 583 52.41 18.22 -39.53
CA LYS A 583 53.25 17.27 -40.28
C LYS A 583 54.72 17.70 -40.33
N ARG A 584 54.98 18.99 -40.58
CA ARG A 584 56.36 19.53 -40.55
C ARG A 584 56.99 19.41 -39.16
N PHE A 585 56.24 19.71 -38.10
CA PHE A 585 56.69 19.56 -36.72
C PHE A 585 56.94 18.09 -36.36
N GLY A 586 56.07 17.19 -36.83
CA GLY A 586 56.15 15.75 -36.62
C GLY A 586 57.27 15.05 -37.38
N ALA A 587 57.85 15.69 -38.40
CA ALA A 587 59.02 15.17 -39.13
C ALA A 587 60.25 14.94 -38.23
N GLY A 588 60.29 15.59 -37.05
CA GLY A 588 61.30 15.34 -36.01
C GLY A 588 61.19 13.98 -35.29
N GLY A 589 60.16 13.17 -35.60
CA GLY A 589 59.93 11.87 -34.98
C GLY A 589 59.38 11.96 -33.55
N ASN A 590 58.92 10.83 -32.99
CA ASN A 590 58.41 10.72 -31.60
C ASN A 590 57.42 11.83 -31.20
N THR A 591 56.61 12.29 -32.14
CA THR A 591 55.70 13.42 -31.94
C THR A 591 54.30 12.92 -31.62
N ALA A 592 53.57 13.65 -30.78
CA ALA A 592 52.15 13.47 -30.52
C ALA A 592 51.42 14.82 -30.56
N ILE A 593 50.14 14.77 -30.93
CA ILE A 593 49.24 15.92 -30.85
C ILE A 593 48.42 15.74 -29.57
N VAL A 594 48.25 16.79 -28.78
CA VAL A 594 47.27 16.85 -27.69
C VAL A 594 46.25 17.92 -28.06
N SER A 595 45.01 17.50 -28.30
CA SER A 595 43.92 18.37 -28.71
C SER A 595 43.01 18.71 -27.54
N THR A 596 42.92 20.00 -27.26
CA THR A 596 41.95 20.66 -26.40
C THR A 596 40.95 21.48 -27.23
N VAL A 597 40.75 21.12 -28.52
CA VAL A 597 39.78 21.77 -29.41
C VAL A 597 38.36 21.34 -29.02
N ASN A 598 37.46 22.31 -28.84
CA ASN A 598 36.06 22.07 -28.46
C ASN A 598 35.08 22.45 -29.58
N GLY A 599 33.85 21.92 -29.49
CA GLY A 599 32.77 22.18 -30.44
C GLY A 599 33.04 21.59 -31.84
N ASP A 600 32.27 22.06 -32.83
CA ASP A 600 32.37 21.59 -34.22
C ASP A 600 33.78 21.66 -34.82
N ALA A 601 34.60 22.60 -34.37
CA ALA A 601 36.00 22.76 -34.78
C ALA A 601 36.80 21.45 -34.62
N ASN A 602 36.46 20.65 -33.61
CA ASN A 602 37.10 19.36 -33.35
C ASN A 602 36.82 18.33 -34.45
N ILE A 603 35.59 18.31 -34.98
CA ILE A 603 35.19 17.44 -36.09
C ILE A 603 35.98 17.80 -37.35
N TYR A 604 36.13 19.10 -37.63
CA TYR A 604 36.88 19.59 -38.78
C TYR A 604 38.38 19.25 -38.69
N LEU A 605 39.01 19.38 -37.51
CA LEU A 605 40.40 19.03 -37.30
C LEU A 605 40.66 17.54 -37.63
N PHE A 606 39.88 16.63 -37.06
CA PHE A 606 40.09 15.19 -37.26
C PHE A 606 39.78 14.75 -38.70
N ARG A 607 38.77 15.35 -39.35
CA ARG A 607 38.54 15.13 -40.79
C ARG A 607 39.72 15.59 -41.64
N GLU A 608 40.38 16.69 -41.27
CA GLU A 608 41.55 17.16 -42.00
C GLU A 608 42.80 16.29 -41.74
N LEU A 609 42.99 15.80 -40.50
CA LEU A 609 44.03 14.82 -40.20
C LEU A 609 43.89 13.57 -41.10
N ALA A 610 42.66 13.05 -41.22
CA ALA A 610 42.33 11.96 -42.15
C ALA A 610 42.61 12.33 -43.61
N ALA A 611 42.12 13.49 -44.06
CA ALA A 611 42.27 13.94 -45.45
C ALA A 611 43.73 14.09 -45.88
N GLN A 612 44.61 14.51 -44.98
CA GLN A 612 46.05 14.65 -45.23
C GLN A 612 46.89 13.40 -44.90
N GLY A 613 46.25 12.30 -44.49
CA GLY A 613 46.91 11.03 -44.20
C GLY A 613 47.77 11.04 -42.93
N VAL A 614 47.44 11.87 -41.94
CA VAL A 614 48.10 11.85 -40.63
C VAL A 614 47.58 10.65 -39.85
N THR A 615 48.37 9.58 -39.79
CA THR A 615 48.00 8.35 -39.08
C THR A 615 48.48 8.36 -37.63
N ALA A 616 47.76 7.65 -36.76
CA ALA A 616 48.14 7.50 -35.37
C ALA A 616 49.47 6.77 -35.13
N ALA A 617 49.92 5.97 -36.11
CA ALA A 617 51.24 5.34 -36.07
C ALA A 617 52.37 6.37 -36.22
N ALA A 618 52.18 7.37 -37.09
CA ALA A 618 53.15 8.42 -37.32
C ALA A 618 53.08 9.51 -36.23
N ILE A 619 51.89 10.12 -36.07
CA ILE A 619 51.64 11.21 -35.14
C ILE A 619 50.31 10.93 -34.44
N PRO A 620 50.30 10.18 -33.32
CA PRO A 620 49.07 9.95 -32.57
C PRO A 620 48.51 11.27 -32.09
N ALA A 621 47.22 11.45 -32.32
CA ALA A 621 46.45 12.54 -31.76
C ALA A 621 45.69 12.03 -30.54
N MET A 622 45.92 12.66 -29.39
CA MET A 622 45.22 12.46 -28.15
C MET A 622 44.22 13.60 -27.99
N THR A 623 42.93 13.31 -28.07
CA THR A 623 41.87 14.30 -27.82
C THR A 623 41.38 14.23 -26.40
N LEU A 624 41.14 15.40 -25.81
CA LEU A 624 40.53 15.57 -24.49
C LEU A 624 39.06 16.01 -24.58
N SER A 625 38.51 16.01 -25.80
CA SER A 625 37.22 16.66 -26.11
C SER A 625 36.40 15.98 -27.23
N ILE A 626 36.82 14.82 -27.77
CA ILE A 626 35.96 13.97 -28.62
C ILE A 626 35.50 12.79 -27.79
N GLY A 627 34.19 12.67 -27.58
CA GLY A 627 33.55 11.51 -27.00
C GLY A 627 32.88 10.64 -28.06
N GLU A 628 32.17 9.63 -27.59
CA GLU A 628 31.43 8.69 -28.43
C GLU A 628 30.31 9.35 -29.22
N ALA A 629 29.73 10.46 -28.70
CA ALA A 629 28.66 11.20 -29.36
C ALA A 629 29.10 11.86 -30.68
N GLU A 630 30.36 12.27 -30.82
CA GLU A 630 30.88 12.92 -32.03
C GLU A 630 31.40 11.92 -33.08
N LEU A 631 31.67 10.67 -32.71
CA LEU A 631 32.27 9.67 -33.61
C LEU A 631 31.47 9.37 -34.88
N PRO A 632 30.12 9.36 -34.90
CA PRO A 632 29.38 9.20 -36.14
C PRO A 632 29.71 10.26 -37.20
N ALA A 633 30.05 11.49 -36.78
CA ALA A 633 30.49 12.55 -37.70
C ALA A 633 31.94 12.36 -38.18
N LEU A 634 32.70 11.47 -37.54
CA LEU A 634 34.11 11.16 -37.78
C LEU A 634 34.32 9.74 -38.33
N ALA A 635 33.29 9.15 -38.95
CA ALA A 635 33.36 7.79 -39.51
C ALA A 635 34.32 7.70 -40.72
N ASP A 636 35.62 7.69 -40.45
CA ASP A 636 36.71 7.51 -41.41
C ASP A 636 37.71 6.47 -40.86
N PRO A 637 37.91 5.32 -41.53
CA PRO A 637 38.84 4.28 -41.07
C PRO A 637 40.29 4.75 -40.90
N SER A 638 40.70 5.84 -41.55
CA SER A 638 42.05 6.40 -41.40
C SER A 638 42.30 7.05 -40.03
N LEU A 639 41.23 7.37 -39.29
CA LEU A 639 41.29 7.85 -37.91
C LEU A 639 41.49 6.71 -36.89
N ALA A 640 41.52 5.46 -37.34
CA ALA A 640 41.78 4.33 -36.47
C ALA A 640 43.17 4.45 -35.81
N GLY A 641 43.20 4.21 -34.50
CA GLY A 641 44.40 4.24 -33.68
C GLY A 641 44.66 5.56 -32.96
N HIS A 642 43.99 6.66 -33.34
CA HIS A 642 44.03 7.90 -32.56
C HIS A 642 43.39 7.67 -31.18
N LEU A 643 43.68 8.54 -30.22
CA LEU A 643 43.42 8.30 -28.81
C LEU A 643 42.47 9.35 -28.25
N ALA A 644 41.66 8.95 -27.27
CA ALA A 644 40.81 9.84 -26.49
C ALA A 644 41.06 9.59 -25.00
N ALA A 645 41.13 10.64 -24.19
CA ALA A 645 41.27 10.53 -22.74
C ALA A 645 40.01 11.04 -22.04
N TRP A 646 39.45 10.23 -21.15
CA TRP A 646 38.19 10.48 -20.46
C TRP A 646 38.20 9.80 -19.09
N ASN A 647 37.16 9.98 -18.28
CA ASN A 647 37.01 9.32 -16.98
C ASN A 647 35.99 8.17 -17.04
N TYR A 648 35.34 8.00 -18.19
CA TYR A 648 34.47 6.90 -18.56
C TYR A 648 34.53 6.70 -20.09
N LEU A 649 34.27 5.47 -20.53
CA LEU A 649 34.17 5.10 -21.95
C LEU A 649 33.04 4.06 -22.10
N ASN A 650 32.27 4.16 -23.18
CA ASN A 650 31.11 3.31 -23.45
C ASN A 650 31.44 1.80 -23.46
N GLU A 651 32.63 1.42 -23.90
CA GLU A 651 33.04 0.02 -24.05
C GLU A 651 33.73 -0.58 -22.79
N ILE A 652 33.69 0.10 -21.64
CA ILE A 652 34.22 -0.47 -20.38
C ILE A 652 33.47 -1.77 -20.04
N ASP A 653 34.21 -2.83 -19.70
CA ASP A 653 33.61 -4.10 -19.26
C ASP A 653 33.30 -4.08 -17.75
N ALA A 654 32.25 -3.34 -17.38
CA ALA A 654 31.70 -3.29 -16.02
C ALA A 654 30.20 -3.67 -16.03
N PRO A 655 29.70 -4.44 -15.03
CA PRO A 655 28.27 -4.73 -14.91
C PRO A 655 27.40 -3.47 -14.85
N GLU A 656 27.87 -2.43 -14.15
CA GLU A 656 27.19 -1.15 -14.02
C GLU A 656 27.08 -0.44 -15.37
N ASN A 657 28.18 -0.45 -16.15
CA ASN A 657 28.19 0.08 -17.51
C ASN A 657 27.18 -0.64 -18.42
N LYS A 658 27.18 -1.98 -18.40
CA LYS A 658 26.25 -2.78 -19.22
C LYS A 658 24.80 -2.42 -18.94
N ARG A 659 24.44 -2.18 -17.68
CA ARG A 659 23.10 -1.70 -17.31
C ARG A 659 22.84 -0.28 -17.82
N PHE A 660 23.76 0.65 -17.56
CA PHE A 660 23.64 2.05 -17.99
C PHE A 660 23.42 2.17 -19.52
N VAL A 661 24.23 1.47 -20.31
CA VAL A 661 24.11 1.43 -21.77
C VAL A 661 22.81 0.74 -22.21
N ALA A 662 22.38 -0.32 -21.52
CA ALA A 662 21.12 -0.99 -21.84
C ALA A 662 19.90 -0.09 -21.58
N ASP A 663 19.88 0.60 -20.43
CA ASP A 663 18.83 1.55 -20.05
C ASP A 663 18.76 2.69 -21.09
N TRP A 664 19.91 3.23 -21.48
CA TRP A 664 20.00 4.27 -22.51
C TRP A 664 19.49 3.82 -23.88
N ARG A 665 19.87 2.61 -24.33
CA ARG A 665 19.38 2.03 -25.59
C ARG A 665 17.89 1.77 -25.58
N GLN A 666 17.36 1.30 -24.44
CA GLN A 666 15.93 1.10 -24.26
C GLN A 666 15.17 2.43 -24.32
N PHE A 667 15.64 3.45 -23.62
CA PHE A 667 15.00 4.77 -23.60
C PHE A 667 15.06 5.48 -24.95
N SER A 668 16.23 5.51 -25.59
CA SER A 668 16.43 6.16 -26.88
C SER A 668 15.78 5.40 -28.05
N GLY A 669 15.35 4.15 -27.85
CA GLY A 669 14.83 3.27 -28.89
C GLY A 669 15.86 2.94 -29.98
N THR A 670 17.15 3.19 -29.73
CA THR A 670 18.23 3.05 -30.71
C THR A 670 19.17 1.93 -30.26
N PRO A 671 19.16 0.74 -30.90
CA PRO A 671 19.92 -0.43 -30.43
C PRO A 671 21.43 -0.22 -30.31
N ASN A 672 21.98 0.67 -31.13
CA ASN A 672 23.41 0.98 -31.16
C ASN A 672 23.73 2.34 -30.53
N ALA A 673 22.82 2.90 -29.73
CA ALA A 673 23.12 4.11 -28.98
C ALA A 673 24.34 3.88 -28.08
N VAL A 674 25.17 4.92 -28.01
CA VAL A 674 26.36 4.99 -27.18
C VAL A 674 26.14 6.01 -26.08
N THR A 675 26.91 5.87 -25.02
CA THR A 675 27.04 6.83 -23.93
C THR A 675 28.45 7.41 -23.94
N ASP A 676 28.69 8.53 -23.28
CA ASP A 676 30.02 9.14 -23.17
C ASP A 676 30.30 9.60 -21.73
N ASP A 677 31.49 10.16 -21.50
CA ASP A 677 31.92 10.59 -20.17
C ASP A 677 31.05 11.68 -19.54
N PRO A 678 30.65 12.74 -20.26
CA PRO A 678 29.75 13.73 -19.68
C PRO A 678 28.34 13.19 -19.40
N MET A 679 27.87 12.18 -20.14
CA MET A 679 26.66 11.43 -19.78
C MET A 679 26.85 10.69 -18.45
N GLU A 680 27.98 10.00 -18.22
CA GLU A 680 28.29 9.38 -16.93
C GLU A 680 28.35 10.41 -15.79
N ALA A 681 29.01 11.54 -16.01
CA ALA A 681 29.11 12.62 -15.03
C ALA A 681 27.74 13.25 -14.70
N THR A 682 26.85 13.35 -15.68
CA THR A 682 25.45 13.79 -15.50
C THR A 682 24.66 12.76 -14.70
N TRP A 683 24.84 11.48 -15.01
CA TRP A 683 24.23 10.37 -14.26
C TRP A 683 24.66 10.40 -12.79
N ILE A 684 25.97 10.52 -12.53
CA ILE A 684 26.52 10.64 -11.18
C ILE A 684 25.92 11.84 -10.45
N GLY A 685 25.91 13.01 -11.10
CA GLY A 685 25.37 14.24 -10.52
C GLY A 685 23.92 14.09 -10.09
N PHE A 686 23.06 13.50 -10.94
CA PHE A 686 21.65 13.31 -10.63
C PHE A 686 21.44 12.34 -9.46
N HIS A 687 22.17 11.21 -9.42
CA HIS A 687 22.05 10.25 -8.31
C HIS A 687 22.58 10.80 -6.99
N LEU A 688 23.69 11.55 -7.02
CA LEU A 688 24.21 12.22 -5.83
C LEU A 688 23.25 13.29 -5.32
N TRP A 689 22.71 14.13 -6.22
CA TRP A 689 21.69 15.11 -5.86
C TRP A 689 20.47 14.46 -5.21
N LYS A 690 19.92 13.42 -5.85
CA LYS A 690 18.77 12.68 -5.33
C LYS A 690 19.07 12.13 -3.93
N ALA A 691 20.18 11.41 -3.77
CA ALA A 691 20.57 10.81 -2.49
C ALA A 691 20.79 11.89 -1.41
N ALA A 692 21.33 13.05 -1.78
CA ALA A 692 21.54 14.17 -0.87
C ALA A 692 20.22 14.81 -0.42
N VAL A 693 19.27 15.01 -1.33
CA VAL A 693 17.91 15.48 -0.99
C VAL A 693 17.20 14.50 -0.06
N GLU A 694 17.31 13.20 -0.33
CA GLU A 694 16.73 12.15 0.51
C GLU A 694 17.37 12.13 1.91
N LYS A 695 18.71 12.24 1.99
CA LYS A 695 19.44 12.33 3.26
C LYS A 695 19.11 13.60 4.04
N ALA A 696 18.93 14.73 3.36
CA ALA A 696 18.58 16.01 3.97
C ALA A 696 17.10 16.09 4.39
N GLY A 697 16.22 15.30 3.76
CA GLY A 697 14.76 15.37 3.94
C GLY A 697 14.13 16.63 3.34
N MET A 698 14.87 17.42 2.57
CA MET A 698 14.43 18.66 1.93
C MET A 698 15.28 19.02 0.71
N THR A 699 14.79 19.92 -0.14
CA THR A 699 15.48 20.38 -1.36
C THR A 699 16.28 21.67 -1.17
N GLY A 700 16.41 22.17 0.07
CA GLY A 700 17.12 23.42 0.36
C GLY A 700 18.62 23.32 0.07
N THR A 701 19.16 24.28 -0.68
CA THR A 701 20.54 24.32 -1.18
C THR A 701 21.58 23.98 -0.12
N ASP A 702 21.53 24.64 1.05
CA ASP A 702 22.53 24.46 2.11
C ASP A 702 22.50 23.03 2.68
N ALA A 703 21.29 22.51 2.94
CA ALA A 703 21.12 21.16 3.47
C ALA A 703 21.55 20.07 2.47
N VAL A 704 21.24 20.26 1.18
CA VAL A 704 21.69 19.37 0.11
C VAL A 704 23.21 19.43 -0.07
N ARG A 705 23.80 20.63 -0.03
CA ARG A 705 25.26 20.81 -0.10
C ARG A 705 25.99 20.12 1.04
N ASP A 706 25.52 20.28 2.27
CA ASP A 706 26.11 19.62 3.43
C ASP A 706 25.96 18.10 3.35
N ALA A 707 24.82 17.62 2.83
CA ALA A 707 24.58 16.20 2.66
C ALA A 707 25.52 15.54 1.64
N LEU A 708 25.92 16.27 0.60
CA LEU A 708 26.80 15.82 -0.50
C LEU A 708 28.25 15.58 -0.10
N SER A 709 28.75 16.28 0.93
CA SER A 709 30.15 16.14 1.38
C SER A 709 30.50 14.68 1.73
N GLY A 710 31.47 14.11 1.01
CA GLY A 710 31.91 12.72 1.22
C GLY A 710 30.94 11.64 0.73
N MET A 711 29.86 11.99 0.02
CA MET A 711 28.96 10.99 -0.58
C MET A 711 29.68 10.19 -1.66
N ALA A 712 29.38 8.89 -1.72
CA ALA A 712 29.89 7.99 -2.75
C ALA A 712 28.74 7.41 -3.57
N VAL A 713 28.99 7.16 -4.85
CA VAL A 713 28.06 6.44 -5.72
C VAL A 713 28.83 5.44 -6.58
N ARG A 714 28.25 4.25 -6.73
CA ARG A 714 28.76 3.23 -7.64
C ARG A 714 28.46 3.66 -9.09
N ALA A 715 29.47 4.15 -9.79
CA ALA A 715 29.34 4.75 -11.12
C ALA A 715 29.34 3.70 -12.25
N PRO A 716 28.82 4.06 -13.46
CA PRO A 716 28.91 3.20 -14.64
C PRO A 716 30.34 2.80 -15.01
N SER A 717 31.35 3.62 -14.73
CA SER A 717 32.77 3.25 -14.87
C SER A 717 33.21 2.03 -14.05
N GLY A 718 32.39 1.56 -13.10
CA GLY A 718 32.71 0.46 -12.21
C GLY A 718 33.61 0.87 -11.04
N PHE A 719 33.65 2.16 -10.71
CA PHE A 719 34.30 2.71 -9.53
C PHE A 719 33.26 3.29 -8.55
N ASP A 720 33.60 3.28 -7.26
CA ASP A 720 32.86 4.02 -6.24
C ASP A 720 33.38 5.46 -6.20
N VAL A 721 32.90 6.30 -7.10
CA VAL A 721 33.32 7.72 -7.17
C VAL A 721 32.81 8.45 -5.93
N VAL A 722 33.62 9.38 -5.43
CA VAL A 722 33.38 10.06 -4.16
C VAL A 722 33.36 11.57 -4.39
N MET A 723 32.40 12.26 -3.80
CA MET A 723 32.39 13.71 -3.68
C MET A 723 33.39 14.13 -2.62
N ASP A 724 34.38 14.92 -3.01
CA ASP A 724 35.38 15.48 -2.11
C ASP A 724 34.71 16.26 -0.97
N ARG A 725 35.32 16.19 0.22
CA ARG A 725 34.73 16.74 1.44
C ARG A 725 34.85 18.26 1.53
N GLU A 726 35.81 18.85 0.83
CA GLU A 726 36.26 20.23 1.01
C GLU A 726 36.10 21.08 -0.25
N ASN A 727 36.14 20.48 -1.44
CA ASN A 727 36.22 21.24 -2.69
C ASN A 727 35.09 21.02 -3.71
N HIS A 728 34.09 20.18 -3.42
CA HIS A 728 32.94 19.89 -4.28
C HIS A 728 33.27 19.27 -5.66
N HIS A 729 34.43 18.65 -5.80
CA HIS A 729 34.81 17.89 -6.99
C HIS A 729 34.70 16.39 -6.75
N LEU A 730 34.54 15.61 -7.82
CA LEU A 730 34.59 14.15 -7.73
C LEU A 730 36.02 13.61 -7.79
N HIS A 731 36.32 12.62 -6.96
CA HIS A 731 37.43 11.70 -7.19
C HIS A 731 37.03 10.74 -8.32
N LYS A 732 37.71 10.82 -9.47
CA LYS A 732 37.37 10.07 -10.69
C LYS A 732 38.54 9.21 -11.19
N PRO A 733 38.27 8.05 -11.81
CA PRO A 733 39.29 7.27 -12.50
C PRO A 733 39.68 7.97 -13.82
N ALA A 734 40.78 7.56 -14.45
CA ALA A 734 41.14 8.01 -15.79
C ALA A 734 41.19 6.83 -16.76
N PHE A 735 40.79 7.05 -18.00
CA PHE A 735 40.79 6.07 -19.08
C PHE A 735 41.43 6.68 -20.33
N ILE A 736 42.21 5.87 -21.04
CA ILE A 736 42.64 6.16 -22.40
C ILE A 736 41.96 5.15 -23.31
N GLY A 737 41.23 5.66 -24.29
CA GLY A 737 40.58 4.89 -25.34
C GLY A 737 41.29 5.05 -26.67
N ARG A 738 41.13 4.05 -27.53
CA ARG A 738 41.62 4.05 -28.90
C ARG A 738 40.44 4.07 -29.85
N ILE A 739 40.45 5.02 -30.78
CA ILE A 739 39.47 5.11 -31.86
C ILE A 739 39.66 3.93 -32.80
N THR A 740 38.58 3.21 -33.09
CA THR A 740 38.56 2.06 -33.99
C THR A 740 38.12 2.45 -35.40
N ALA A 741 38.38 1.57 -36.39
CA ALA A 741 38.03 1.83 -37.79
C ALA A 741 36.51 1.93 -38.04
N ASP A 742 35.70 1.41 -37.12
CA ASP A 742 34.25 1.48 -37.10
C ASP A 742 33.70 2.58 -36.18
N ALA A 743 34.53 3.60 -35.89
CA ALA A 743 34.16 4.80 -35.16
C ALA A 743 33.60 4.51 -33.76
N ARG A 744 34.28 3.64 -33.01
CA ARG A 744 34.08 3.43 -31.57
C ARG A 744 35.35 3.80 -30.81
N ILE A 745 35.25 3.91 -29.49
CA ILE A 745 36.41 4.10 -28.61
C ILE A 745 36.53 2.88 -27.70
N THR A 746 37.59 2.10 -27.91
CA THR A 746 37.89 0.93 -27.07
C THR A 746 38.91 1.29 -26.00
N PRO A 747 38.64 1.03 -24.70
CA PRO A 747 39.59 1.25 -23.62
C PRO A 747 40.92 0.50 -23.86
N VAL A 748 42.04 1.21 -23.75
CA VAL A 748 43.40 0.64 -23.85
C VAL A 748 44.24 0.84 -22.59
N TRP A 749 43.81 1.73 -21.71
CA TRP A 749 44.40 1.92 -20.39
C TRP A 749 43.35 2.49 -19.44
N ARG A 750 43.51 2.18 -18.15
CA ARG A 750 42.75 2.78 -17.05
C ARG A 750 43.65 3.01 -15.84
N SER A 751 43.31 3.98 -15.01
CA SER A 751 43.93 4.12 -13.69
C SER A 751 43.57 2.92 -12.78
N GLU A 752 44.49 2.58 -11.88
CA GLU A 752 44.27 1.50 -10.91
C GLU A 752 43.30 1.94 -9.81
N THR A 753 43.42 3.19 -9.37
CA THR A 753 42.61 3.83 -8.34
C THR A 753 41.92 5.09 -8.88
N LEU A 754 41.04 5.67 -8.05
CA LEU A 754 40.59 7.04 -8.25
C LEU A 754 41.77 8.00 -8.17
N ILE A 755 41.67 9.09 -8.93
CA ILE A 755 42.62 10.20 -8.91
C ILE A 755 41.94 11.37 -8.20
N ASP A 756 42.64 11.95 -7.24
CA ASP A 756 42.11 13.08 -6.48
C ASP A 756 41.90 14.31 -7.37
N PRO A 757 40.79 15.05 -7.17
CA PRO A 757 40.61 16.31 -7.87
C PRO A 757 41.62 17.33 -7.35
N MET A 758 42.35 17.97 -8.27
CA MET A 758 43.20 19.11 -7.95
C MET A 758 42.61 20.33 -8.65
N PRO A 759 41.65 21.04 -8.01
CA PRO A 759 41.10 22.26 -8.58
C PRO A 759 42.19 23.29 -8.79
N TRP A 760 43.13 23.44 -7.85
CA TRP A 760 44.29 24.32 -8.01
C TRP A 760 45.50 23.52 -8.50
N SER A 761 45.94 23.79 -9.72
CA SER A 761 47.03 23.05 -10.36
C SER A 761 48.38 23.43 -9.75
N PRO A 762 49.19 22.46 -9.30
CA PRO A 762 50.55 22.74 -8.82
C PRO A 762 51.47 23.27 -9.94
N TRP A 763 51.08 23.08 -11.21
CA TRP A 763 51.87 23.48 -12.37
C TRP A 763 51.71 24.95 -12.73
N LEU A 764 50.65 25.61 -12.26
CA LEU A 764 50.42 27.05 -12.44
C LEU A 764 50.84 27.88 -11.23
N SER A 765 51.17 27.26 -10.10
CA SER A 765 51.57 27.94 -8.85
C SER A 765 53.09 28.01 -8.64
N LEU A 766 53.90 27.40 -9.51
CA LEU A 766 55.36 27.51 -9.51
C LEU A 766 55.80 28.98 -9.56
N HIS A 767 56.82 29.35 -8.76
CA HIS A 767 57.40 30.70 -8.79
C HIS A 767 58.02 31.01 -10.18
N GLU A 768 58.04 32.28 -10.58
CA GLU A 768 58.52 32.68 -11.92
C GLU A 768 59.96 32.21 -12.20
N GLU A 769 60.84 32.21 -11.19
CA GLU A 769 62.20 31.65 -11.29
C GLU A 769 62.22 30.13 -11.54
N GLU A 770 61.31 29.38 -10.92
CA GLU A 770 61.19 27.93 -11.15
C GLU A 770 60.61 27.62 -12.53
N ARG A 771 59.68 28.44 -13.02
CA ARG A 771 59.17 28.35 -14.40
C ARG A 771 60.27 28.62 -15.42
N LEU A 772 61.05 29.69 -15.23
CA LEU A 772 62.16 30.03 -16.12
C LEU A 772 63.27 28.97 -16.08
N ARG A 773 63.55 28.38 -14.91
CA ARG A 773 64.49 27.25 -14.77
C ARG A 773 64.00 25.98 -15.44
N LEU A 774 62.69 25.73 -15.42
CA LEU A 774 62.08 24.61 -16.12
C LEU A 774 61.95 24.87 -17.63
N ALA A 775 61.85 26.11 -18.09
CA ALA A 775 61.78 26.48 -19.50
C ALA A 775 63.15 26.53 -20.21
N GLY A 776 64.21 26.97 -19.52
CA GLY A 776 65.60 26.96 -20.00
C GLY A 776 66.24 25.57 -19.93
#